data_AF-A0A171D4N0-F1
#
_entry.id   AF-A0A171D4N0-F1
#
_cell.length_a   1.000
_cell.length_b   1.000
_cell.length_c   1.000
_cell.angle_alpha   90.00
_cell.angle_beta   90.00
_cell.angle_gamma   90.00
#
_symmetry.space_group_name_H-M   'P 1'
#
loop_
_entity.id
_entity.type
_entity.pdbx_description
1 polymer ?
#
loop_
_entity_poly.entity_id
_entity_poly.type
_entity_poly.pdbx_seq_one_letter_code
_entity_poly.pdbx_strand_id
1 'polypeptide(L)'
;MRLRAAVALAIVLTITPAVPAVAEDPAAPAATGSPAVPPPASGEVPATGGAASPPPEAPADAPPAPDGTPAPEAPKLEDGLAADEDGTRVIVEVTAPAEAAPVAGAAEALPESEVLLRPPDTSFIVVEATGDSLAALAADPRVVSVRRDRTYSPVSLASGLAVIGADRAHAAGVTGQGQTIAIVDTGVDADHPALGGRVVRQACFSATDGGAQSLCPNGQAEDASADAETAACVHEGVNLCDHGTHVAGIAHAVAPAADLVALQVFSRTTDCWEGETACLTAYESSILLALDHVAALKDTVPGLVAVNLSLGGGMFDGACDAVPELQAMRERVETLRAKGVAVVAAAGNEGFAGAGAPGCFSGAVTVGATADDDHVPYWSNHGPVLDLFAPGVEIDSAVPGGGTRVYSGTSMATPHVAGAFALLAQKDADDAPDALLSRLRASGRPVSYDGVSTPRIDLAVAVEGGTPAPGITPPGPEQGAVPDDPADEPVPDPSAGPQPSPGPENPSPADPAPVPLPTVTVTVTVTATPTAAAAAPVVCTRGTAKRTLTAAQWAAELTRGRGDLPDGTLGCYLRLVGKASAVFSETVRASTLGTAYRVLKPAKRTKRAVLDSELLAAWLNWAHGAVDLGAGAGGTGTVGGVLATAEKRRLAGASPGGSVSALRKYANARRTA
;
A
#
# COMPACT_ATOMS: atom_id res chain seq x y z
N MET A 1 -23.54 -18.28 -54.68
CA MET A 1 -24.07 -18.86 -53.42
C MET A 1 -23.62 -17.95 -52.27
N ARG A 2 -24.39 -17.56 -51.24
CA ARG A 2 -25.66 -18.02 -50.62
C ARG A 2 -25.65 -19.40 -49.96
N LEU A 3 -25.54 -19.43 -48.63
CA LEU A 3 -26.35 -20.15 -47.60
C LEU A 3 -25.60 -20.02 -46.25
N ARG A 4 -26.20 -20.09 -45.04
CA ARG A 4 -27.51 -19.63 -44.52
C ARG A 4 -27.40 -19.66 -42.97
N ALA A 5 -27.99 -18.69 -42.27
CA ALA A 5 -28.22 -18.83 -40.83
C ALA A 5 -29.51 -19.62 -40.54
N ALA A 6 -29.61 -20.19 -39.34
CA ALA A 6 -30.83 -20.77 -38.80
C ALA A 6 -31.06 -20.24 -37.38
N VAL A 7 -32.30 -19.87 -37.06
CA VAL A 7 -32.73 -19.43 -35.73
C VAL A 7 -33.90 -20.31 -35.31
N ALA A 8 -33.86 -20.82 -34.08
CA ALA A 8 -34.99 -21.51 -33.45
C ALA A 8 -35.66 -20.54 -32.47
N LEU A 9 -37.00 -20.48 -32.50
CA LEU A 9 -37.82 -19.67 -31.61
C LEU A 9 -38.75 -20.59 -30.83
N ALA A 10 -38.79 -20.43 -29.51
CA ALA A 10 -39.75 -21.10 -28.64
C ALA A 10 -40.46 -20.06 -27.76
N ILE A 11 -41.78 -20.12 -27.71
CA ILE A 11 -42.67 -19.30 -26.88
C ILE A 11 -43.72 -20.25 -26.32
N VAL A 12 -44.02 -20.20 -25.01
CA VAL A 12 -45.40 -20.33 -24.50
C VAL A 12 -45.49 -19.92 -23.01
N LEU A 13 -46.30 -18.88 -22.79
CA LEU A 13 -47.27 -18.68 -21.70
C LEU A 13 -46.94 -19.10 -20.26
N THR A 14 -46.91 -18.11 -19.36
CA THR A 14 -47.07 -18.29 -17.91
C THR A 14 -48.56 -18.29 -17.51
N ILE A 15 -48.93 -19.12 -16.53
CA ILE A 15 -50.19 -19.02 -15.78
C ILE A 15 -49.84 -19.17 -14.30
N THR A 16 -50.27 -18.22 -13.47
CA THR A 16 -50.20 -18.30 -12.00
C THR A 16 -51.60 -18.38 -11.42
N PRO A 17 -51.77 -19.09 -10.29
CA PRO A 17 -52.26 -18.39 -9.10
C PRO A 17 -51.69 -18.90 -7.75
N ALA A 18 -51.71 -17.98 -6.77
CA ALA A 18 -51.86 -18.19 -5.32
C ALA A 18 -51.10 -19.33 -4.58
N VAL A 19 -50.16 -18.89 -3.73
CA VAL A 19 -49.67 -19.55 -2.50
C VAL A 19 -50.86 -19.79 -1.53
N PRO A 20 -51.02 -20.97 -0.87
CA PRO A 20 -50.37 -21.18 0.43
C PRO A 20 -49.96 -22.62 0.87
N ALA A 21 -48.67 -22.72 1.26
CA ALA A 21 -48.18 -23.26 2.54
C ALA A 21 -48.14 -24.78 2.88
N VAL A 22 -47.25 -25.06 3.86
CA VAL A 22 -47.16 -26.21 4.78
C VAL A 22 -46.28 -27.43 4.38
N ALA A 23 -45.35 -27.75 5.29
CA ALA A 23 -44.72 -29.04 5.66
C ALA A 23 -43.49 -29.64 4.93
N GLU A 24 -42.55 -30.06 5.79
CA GLU A 24 -41.78 -31.32 5.81
C GLU A 24 -40.62 -31.58 4.81
N ASP A 25 -39.41 -31.23 5.28
CA ASP A 25 -38.17 -32.02 5.15
C ASP A 25 -38.39 -33.44 5.76
N PRO A 26 -37.85 -34.55 5.19
CA PRO A 26 -36.47 -34.94 5.53
C PRO A 26 -35.61 -35.65 4.46
N ALA A 27 -34.30 -35.63 4.73
CA ALA A 27 -33.28 -36.68 4.50
C ALA A 27 -32.49 -36.73 3.16
N ALA A 28 -31.16 -36.63 3.31
CA ALA A 28 -30.15 -37.18 2.40
C ALA A 28 -29.92 -38.70 2.67
N PRO A 29 -29.16 -39.44 1.82
CA PRO A 29 -27.70 -39.53 2.10
C PRO A 29 -26.74 -39.82 0.90
N ALA A 30 -25.45 -39.60 1.16
CA ALA A 30 -24.27 -40.35 0.68
C ALA A 30 -23.87 -40.42 -0.83
N ALA A 31 -22.93 -39.54 -1.21
CA ALA A 31 -21.57 -39.82 -1.73
C ALA A 31 -21.29 -40.94 -2.77
N THR A 32 -20.51 -40.60 -3.84
CA THR A 32 -19.14 -41.10 -4.16
C THR A 32 -18.75 -40.86 -5.64
N GLY A 33 -17.44 -40.75 -5.93
CA GLY A 33 -16.86 -41.24 -7.20
C GLY A 33 -16.44 -40.25 -8.30
N SER A 34 -15.13 -40.01 -8.41
CA SER A 34 -14.39 -39.59 -9.63
C SER A 34 -12.98 -40.19 -9.52
N PRO A 35 -12.27 -40.61 -10.61
CA PRO A 35 -11.41 -39.67 -11.36
C PRO A 35 -11.06 -40.06 -12.83
N ALA A 36 -10.13 -39.27 -13.42
CA ALA A 36 -9.02 -39.65 -14.34
C ALA A 36 -9.06 -39.25 -15.84
N VAL A 37 -7.85 -39.02 -16.39
CA VAL A 37 -7.51 -38.48 -17.74
C VAL A 37 -6.20 -39.20 -18.22
N PRO A 38 -5.07 -38.64 -18.74
CA PRO A 38 -4.78 -37.41 -19.51
C PRO A 38 -4.33 -37.53 -21.03
N PRO A 39 -3.04 -37.64 -21.46
CA PRO A 39 -2.54 -36.84 -22.62
C PRO A 39 -1.62 -37.67 -23.60
N PRO A 40 -0.47 -37.21 -24.19
CA PRO A 40 0.07 -35.89 -24.59
C PRO A 40 0.72 -35.82 -26.02
N ALA A 41 1.22 -34.62 -26.44
CA ALA A 41 2.49 -34.34 -27.20
C ALA A 41 2.56 -32.82 -27.54
N SER A 42 3.59 -32.01 -27.23
CA SER A 42 5.02 -31.94 -27.66
C SER A 42 5.24 -31.35 -29.08
N GLY A 43 6.16 -30.39 -29.36
CA GLY A 43 7.06 -29.58 -28.49
C GLY A 43 8.16 -28.79 -29.26
N GLU A 44 8.97 -28.04 -28.49
CA GLU A 44 10.38 -27.57 -28.76
C GLU A 44 10.73 -26.36 -29.69
N VAL A 45 11.98 -25.88 -29.50
CA VAL A 45 12.62 -24.61 -29.98
C VAL A 45 13.89 -24.94 -30.81
N PRO A 46 14.64 -23.99 -31.43
CA PRO A 46 15.83 -23.39 -30.75
C PRO A 46 16.21 -21.95 -31.20
N ALA A 47 17.33 -21.40 -30.70
CA ALA A 47 17.78 -19.99 -30.86
C ALA A 47 19.22 -19.81 -31.43
N THR A 48 19.65 -18.55 -31.64
CA THR A 48 21.04 -17.96 -31.72
C THR A 48 20.98 -16.60 -32.47
N GLY A 49 21.82 -15.57 -32.28
CA GLY A 49 22.86 -15.23 -31.28
C GLY A 49 23.93 -14.26 -31.85
N GLY A 50 24.41 -13.22 -31.12
CA GLY A 50 25.66 -12.49 -31.48
C GLY A 50 25.80 -10.97 -31.19
N ALA A 51 26.58 -10.62 -30.17
CA ALA A 51 27.58 -9.52 -30.02
C ALA A 51 27.43 -8.06 -30.57
N ALA A 52 27.20 -7.11 -29.64
CA ALA A 52 28.05 -5.95 -29.23
C ALA A 52 28.66 -4.88 -30.21
N SER A 53 28.29 -3.60 -29.96
CA SER A 53 29.15 -2.40 -29.68
C SER A 53 30.10 -1.76 -30.74
N PRO A 54 30.47 -0.45 -30.65
CA PRO A 54 29.84 0.74 -29.99
C PRO A 54 29.88 2.02 -30.92
N PRO A 55 30.22 3.30 -30.56
CA PRO A 55 29.48 4.50 -31.04
C PRO A 55 30.37 5.60 -31.73
N PRO A 56 30.34 6.91 -31.37
CA PRO A 56 29.54 7.98 -32.01
C PRO A 56 30.37 9.13 -32.65
N GLU A 57 29.72 10.10 -33.33
CA GLU A 57 30.27 11.47 -33.49
C GLU A 57 29.22 12.56 -33.81
N ALA A 58 29.46 13.78 -33.31
CA ALA A 58 28.75 15.07 -33.52
C ALA A 58 29.64 16.22 -32.94
N PRO A 59 29.30 17.53 -32.96
CA PRO A 59 28.26 18.31 -33.67
C PRO A 59 28.86 19.51 -34.46
N ALA A 60 28.07 20.54 -34.86
CA ALA A 60 28.58 21.86 -35.27
C ALA A 60 27.55 23.04 -35.16
N ASP A 61 27.80 23.95 -34.22
CA ASP A 61 27.37 25.35 -33.98
C ASP A 61 26.29 26.10 -34.82
N ALA A 62 25.36 26.80 -34.10
CA ALA A 62 25.22 28.28 -34.11
C ALA A 62 24.25 28.81 -32.99
N PRO A 63 24.37 30.08 -32.47
CA PRO A 63 23.68 30.54 -31.23
C PRO A 63 22.73 31.79 -31.43
N PRO A 64 22.24 32.54 -30.40
CA PRO A 64 21.05 32.19 -29.58
C PRO A 64 20.05 33.35 -29.21
N ALA A 65 18.95 33.00 -28.51
CA ALA A 65 18.13 33.83 -27.57
C ALA A 65 17.22 34.97 -28.13
N PRO A 66 16.18 35.48 -27.38
CA PRO A 66 15.82 35.20 -25.97
C PRO A 66 14.34 34.87 -25.64
N ASP A 67 14.15 34.45 -24.38
CA ASP A 67 13.00 34.58 -23.46
C ASP A 67 11.58 34.12 -23.86
N GLY A 68 11.23 32.93 -23.36
CA GLY A 68 9.93 32.64 -22.76
C GLY A 68 10.14 31.95 -21.41
N THR A 69 9.59 32.48 -20.32
CA THR A 69 9.86 31.97 -18.95
C THR A 69 9.22 30.58 -18.74
N PRO A 70 10.00 29.52 -18.43
CA PRO A 70 9.44 28.21 -18.11
C PRO A 70 8.71 28.19 -16.76
N ALA A 71 7.91 27.14 -16.52
CA ALA A 71 7.59 26.74 -15.15
C ALA A 71 8.90 26.29 -14.45
N PRO A 72 9.04 26.48 -13.11
CA PRO A 72 10.21 25.97 -12.41
C PRO A 72 10.29 24.46 -12.56
N GLU A 73 11.43 23.97 -13.07
CA GLU A 73 11.72 22.53 -13.10
C GLU A 73 11.71 21.96 -11.67
N ALA A 74 11.41 20.66 -11.54
CA ALA A 74 11.62 19.96 -10.28
C ALA A 74 13.13 20.02 -9.92
N PRO A 75 13.49 20.07 -8.62
CA PRO A 75 14.89 20.08 -8.23
C PRO A 75 15.58 18.82 -8.76
N LYS A 76 16.59 19.02 -9.61
CA LYS A 76 17.34 17.93 -10.23
C LYS A 76 18.25 17.18 -9.25
N LEU A 77 18.55 17.78 -8.10
CA LEU A 77 19.39 17.21 -7.05
C LEU A 77 18.51 16.55 -5.96
N GLU A 78 18.82 15.31 -5.57
CA GLU A 78 18.17 14.62 -4.44
C GLU A 78 18.39 15.38 -3.12
N ASP A 79 17.32 15.57 -2.35
CA ASP A 79 17.35 16.33 -1.09
C ASP A 79 18.43 15.79 -0.13
N GLY A 80 19.24 16.70 0.40
CA GLY A 80 20.35 16.39 1.30
C GLY A 80 21.70 16.09 0.63
N LEU A 81 21.79 15.97 -0.71
CA LEU A 81 23.09 15.91 -1.40
C LEU A 81 23.83 17.25 -1.41
N ALA A 82 23.11 18.37 -1.40
CA ALA A 82 23.69 19.73 -1.42
C ALA A 82 24.44 20.12 -0.12
N ALA A 83 24.47 19.26 0.89
CA ALA A 83 25.03 19.53 2.22
C ALA A 83 26.14 18.53 2.62
N ASP A 84 26.67 17.78 1.65
CA ASP A 84 27.69 16.76 1.86
C ASP A 84 29.09 17.34 1.57
N GLU A 85 29.88 17.58 2.62
CA GLU A 85 31.24 18.15 2.52
C GLU A 85 32.32 17.09 2.26
N ASP A 86 32.06 15.81 2.56
CA ASP A 86 33.05 14.71 2.45
C ASP A 86 33.02 13.99 1.08
N GLY A 87 32.01 14.28 0.25
CA GLY A 87 31.89 13.80 -1.14
C GLY A 87 30.95 12.60 -1.30
N THR A 88 29.80 12.80 -1.95
CA THR A 88 28.84 11.71 -2.19
C THR A 88 29.02 11.06 -3.55
N ARG A 89 29.01 9.73 -3.58
CA ARG A 89 28.83 8.93 -4.79
C ARG A 89 27.38 9.02 -5.30
N VAL A 90 27.21 9.43 -6.55
CA VAL A 90 25.92 9.72 -7.21
C VAL A 90 25.82 9.14 -8.62
N ILE A 91 24.59 8.80 -9.02
CA ILE A 91 24.20 8.64 -10.42
C ILE A 91 23.76 10.02 -10.94
N VAL A 92 24.41 10.49 -12.00
CA VAL A 92 24.00 11.68 -12.77
C VAL A 92 23.35 11.19 -14.07
N GLU A 93 22.04 11.35 -14.14
CA GLU A 93 21.21 11.00 -15.30
C GLU A 93 21.14 12.18 -16.27
N VAL A 94 21.27 11.91 -17.57
CA VAL A 94 21.39 12.92 -18.62
C VAL A 94 20.30 12.79 -19.69
N THR A 95 20.03 13.87 -20.42
CA THR A 95 18.88 13.95 -21.36
C THR A 95 18.97 12.99 -22.54
N ALA A 96 20.19 12.56 -22.93
CA ALA A 96 20.42 11.53 -23.93
C ALA A 96 21.80 10.86 -23.72
N PRO A 97 22.04 9.63 -24.21
CA PRO A 97 23.33 8.94 -24.05
C PRO A 97 24.53 9.71 -24.63
N ALA A 98 24.30 10.51 -25.68
CA ALA A 98 25.33 11.36 -26.29
C ALA A 98 25.87 12.44 -25.33
N GLU A 99 25.05 12.89 -24.36
CA GLU A 99 25.43 13.91 -23.39
C GLU A 99 26.25 13.36 -22.21
N ALA A 100 26.31 12.04 -22.02
CA ALA A 100 27.02 11.42 -20.90
C ALA A 100 28.54 11.71 -20.89
N ALA A 101 29.18 11.77 -22.07
CA ALA A 101 30.59 12.17 -22.16
C ALA A 101 30.82 13.69 -22.00
N PRO A 102 30.03 14.59 -22.64
CA PRO A 102 30.07 16.03 -22.38
C PRO A 102 29.72 16.47 -20.95
N VAL A 103 28.91 15.72 -20.20
CA VAL A 103 28.62 15.97 -18.78
C VAL A 103 29.72 15.38 -17.88
N ALA A 104 30.28 14.21 -18.21
CA ALA A 104 31.46 13.69 -17.51
C ALA A 104 32.66 14.66 -17.59
N GLY A 105 32.93 15.23 -18.76
CA GLY A 105 33.98 16.24 -18.92
C GLY A 105 33.71 17.56 -18.17
N ALA A 106 32.46 17.84 -17.79
CA ALA A 106 32.13 18.94 -16.88
C ALA A 106 32.36 18.53 -15.41
N ALA A 107 31.98 17.31 -15.02
CA ALA A 107 32.25 16.75 -13.70
C ALA A 107 33.76 16.65 -13.39
N GLU A 108 34.58 16.21 -14.35
CA GLU A 108 36.05 16.17 -14.26
C GLU A 108 36.72 17.56 -14.11
N ALA A 109 35.97 18.65 -14.36
CA ALA A 109 36.45 20.03 -14.27
C ALA A 109 35.98 20.78 -13.00
N LEU A 110 35.15 20.16 -12.17
CA LEU A 110 34.66 20.72 -10.91
C LEU A 110 35.63 20.39 -9.75
N PRO A 111 35.68 21.22 -8.68
CA PRO A 111 36.47 20.90 -7.50
C PRO A 111 35.92 19.65 -6.81
N GLU A 112 36.82 18.81 -6.29
CA GLU A 112 36.47 17.67 -5.43
C GLU A 112 35.37 16.79 -6.03
N SER A 113 35.60 16.39 -7.30
CA SER A 113 34.67 15.65 -8.15
C SER A 113 35.43 14.66 -9.06
N GLU A 114 35.07 13.37 -9.00
CA GLU A 114 35.67 12.29 -9.81
C GLU A 114 34.59 11.51 -10.58
N VAL A 115 34.79 11.27 -11.89
CA VAL A 115 33.89 10.42 -12.69
C VAL A 115 34.28 8.95 -12.56
N LEU A 116 33.55 8.23 -11.72
CA LEU A 116 33.83 6.82 -11.39
C LEU A 116 33.31 5.82 -12.44
N LEU A 117 32.26 6.16 -13.19
CA LEU A 117 31.73 5.30 -14.24
C LEU A 117 31.08 6.11 -15.36
N ARG A 118 31.43 5.81 -16.61
CA ARG A 118 30.73 6.27 -17.81
C ARG A 118 30.47 5.05 -18.71
N PRO A 119 29.31 4.38 -18.59
CA PRO A 119 28.99 3.27 -19.46
C PRO A 119 28.76 3.77 -20.89
N PRO A 120 29.09 2.98 -21.92
CA PRO A 120 28.76 3.32 -23.30
C PRO A 120 27.25 3.23 -23.53
N ASP A 121 26.72 4.10 -24.39
CA ASP A 121 25.35 4.05 -24.90
C ASP A 121 24.21 4.18 -23.86
N THR A 122 24.53 4.63 -22.63
CA THR A 122 23.56 4.87 -21.53
C THR A 122 23.36 6.35 -21.21
N SER A 123 22.14 6.75 -20.85
CA SER A 123 21.77 8.09 -20.40
C SER A 123 22.19 8.43 -18.95
N PHE A 124 23.32 7.92 -18.46
CA PHE A 124 23.83 8.27 -17.13
C PHE A 124 25.35 8.12 -17.01
N ILE A 125 25.91 8.75 -15.99
CA ILE A 125 27.26 8.53 -15.45
C ILE A 125 27.19 8.36 -13.93
N VAL A 126 28.28 7.87 -13.32
CA VAL A 126 28.47 7.88 -11.86
C VAL A 126 29.63 8.84 -11.54
N VAL A 127 29.39 9.73 -10.58
CA VAL A 127 30.35 10.73 -10.09
C VAL A 127 30.45 10.57 -8.57
N GLU A 128 31.59 10.90 -7.97
CA GLU A 128 31.73 11.11 -6.53
C GLU A 128 32.21 12.55 -6.32
N ALA A 129 31.37 13.38 -5.69
CA ALA A 129 31.61 14.82 -5.58
C ALA A 129 30.95 15.47 -4.36
N THR A 130 31.49 16.60 -3.92
CA THR A 130 30.93 17.42 -2.82
C THR A 130 29.64 18.15 -3.22
N GLY A 131 28.83 18.55 -2.23
CA GLY A 131 27.50 19.12 -2.44
C GLY A 131 27.44 20.33 -3.38
N ASP A 132 28.44 21.21 -3.35
CA ASP A 132 28.56 22.35 -4.28
C ASP A 132 28.77 21.89 -5.73
N SER A 133 29.62 20.89 -5.95
CA SER A 133 29.87 20.30 -7.27
C SER A 133 28.68 19.47 -7.77
N LEU A 134 27.96 18.80 -6.87
CA LEU A 134 26.69 18.13 -7.18
C LEU A 134 25.59 19.14 -7.56
N ALA A 135 25.53 20.29 -6.90
CA ALA A 135 24.62 21.38 -7.27
C ALA A 135 25.00 22.03 -8.62
N ALA A 136 26.30 22.19 -8.90
CA ALA A 136 26.79 22.65 -10.20
C ALA A 136 26.43 21.67 -11.34
N LEU A 137 26.52 20.36 -11.11
CA LEU A 137 26.07 19.34 -12.07
C LEU A 137 24.55 19.34 -12.24
N ALA A 138 23.79 19.47 -11.16
CA ALA A 138 22.33 19.57 -11.22
C ALA A 138 21.83 20.83 -11.94
N ALA A 139 22.66 21.88 -12.05
CA ALA A 139 22.36 23.09 -12.82
C ALA A 139 22.66 22.95 -14.33
N ASP A 140 23.31 21.87 -14.78
CA ASP A 140 23.58 21.63 -16.20
C ASP A 140 22.27 21.32 -16.96
N PRO A 141 21.95 22.00 -18.07
CA PRO A 141 20.73 21.74 -18.84
C PRO A 141 20.68 20.33 -19.46
N ARG A 142 21.82 19.63 -19.56
CA ARG A 142 21.92 18.25 -20.04
C ARG A 142 21.66 17.21 -18.94
N VAL A 143 21.64 17.63 -17.67
CA VAL A 143 21.32 16.76 -16.54
C VAL A 143 19.81 16.75 -16.29
N VAL A 144 19.29 15.55 -16.05
CA VAL A 144 17.89 15.23 -15.71
C VAL A 144 17.74 15.03 -14.22
N SER A 145 18.65 14.26 -13.60
CA SER A 145 18.69 14.09 -12.15
C SER A 145 20.10 13.76 -11.63
N VAL A 146 20.35 14.11 -10.37
CA VAL A 146 21.55 13.78 -9.57
C VAL A 146 21.05 13.11 -8.29
N ARG A 147 21.29 11.81 -8.17
CA ARG A 147 20.73 10.94 -7.12
C ARG A 147 21.83 10.09 -6.50
N ARG A 148 21.76 9.76 -5.21
CA ARG A 148 22.78 8.95 -4.52
C ARG A 148 22.90 7.57 -5.17
N ASP A 149 24.12 7.13 -5.47
CA ASP A 149 24.36 5.77 -5.99
C ASP A 149 24.30 4.79 -4.82
N ARG A 150 23.18 4.07 -4.71
CA ARG A 150 22.87 3.27 -3.51
C ARG A 150 23.56 1.92 -3.62
N THR A 151 24.36 1.58 -2.62
CA THR A 151 24.98 0.26 -2.51
C THR A 151 23.94 -0.79 -2.14
N TYR A 152 23.78 -1.80 -2.97
CA TYR A 152 22.95 -2.98 -2.69
C TYR A 152 23.84 -4.14 -2.24
N SER A 153 23.71 -4.57 -0.99
CA SER A 153 24.24 -5.85 -0.54
C SER A 153 23.34 -6.98 -1.10
N PRO A 154 23.90 -8.10 -1.60
CA PRO A 154 23.10 -9.25 -1.98
C PRO A 154 22.61 -9.99 -0.73
N VAL A 155 21.51 -9.50 -0.14
CA VAL A 155 20.76 -10.23 0.90
C VAL A 155 20.07 -11.41 0.23
N SER A 156 20.63 -12.60 0.37
CA SER A 156 19.97 -13.84 -0.03
C SER A 156 18.95 -14.24 1.02
N LEU A 157 17.84 -14.87 0.62
CA LEU A 157 16.91 -15.64 1.48
C LEU A 157 17.63 -16.45 2.58
N ALA A 158 18.85 -16.92 2.33
CA ALA A 158 19.69 -17.61 3.30
C ALA A 158 19.91 -16.86 4.64
N SER A 159 19.85 -15.51 4.70
CA SER A 159 20.02 -14.77 5.96
C SER A 159 18.78 -14.93 6.86
N GLY A 160 17.60 -14.56 6.38
CA GLY A 160 16.33 -14.73 7.11
C GLY A 160 16.06 -16.19 7.51
N LEU A 161 16.38 -17.15 6.62
CA LEU A 161 16.31 -18.59 6.93
C LEU A 161 17.25 -19.00 8.08
N ALA A 162 18.47 -18.48 8.13
CA ALA A 162 19.42 -18.76 9.21
C ALA A 162 19.09 -18.05 10.52
N VAL A 163 18.52 -16.83 10.47
CA VAL A 163 18.04 -16.07 11.64
C VAL A 163 16.94 -16.83 12.39
N ILE A 164 16.06 -17.51 11.65
CA ILE A 164 15.01 -18.38 12.23
C ILE A 164 15.44 -19.84 12.35
N GLY A 165 16.66 -20.23 11.97
CA GLY A 165 17.13 -21.62 12.07
C GLY A 165 16.44 -22.63 11.14
N ALA A 166 15.82 -22.17 10.05
CA ALA A 166 15.22 -23.03 9.03
C ALA A 166 16.27 -23.91 8.33
N ASP A 167 17.48 -23.38 8.13
CA ASP A 167 18.64 -24.10 7.61
C ASP A 167 18.94 -25.40 8.40
N ARG A 168 18.82 -25.33 9.73
CA ARG A 168 19.03 -26.48 10.63
C ARG A 168 17.85 -27.44 10.60
N ALA A 169 16.62 -26.93 10.56
CA ALA A 169 15.44 -27.78 10.36
C ALA A 169 15.53 -28.58 9.05
N HIS A 170 15.96 -27.95 7.96
CA HIS A 170 16.20 -28.61 6.66
C HIS A 170 17.32 -29.65 6.77
N ALA A 171 18.43 -29.33 7.44
CA ALA A 171 19.53 -30.26 7.69
C ALA A 171 19.13 -31.47 8.57
N ALA A 172 18.16 -31.29 9.46
CA ALA A 172 17.51 -32.36 10.23
C ALA A 172 16.47 -33.17 9.42
N GLY A 173 16.26 -32.86 8.13
CA GLY A 173 15.30 -33.53 7.25
C GLY A 173 13.85 -33.02 7.37
N VAL A 174 13.64 -31.89 8.05
CA VAL A 174 12.34 -31.26 8.23
C VAL A 174 12.21 -30.07 7.28
N THR A 175 11.47 -30.27 6.20
CA THR A 175 11.38 -29.39 5.02
C THR A 175 9.93 -29.07 4.63
N GLY A 176 8.94 -29.52 5.41
CA GLY A 176 7.50 -29.38 5.12
C GLY A 176 6.92 -30.51 4.28
N GLN A 177 7.66 -31.62 4.13
CA GLN A 177 7.32 -32.72 3.23
C GLN A 177 5.91 -33.28 3.51
N GLY A 178 5.03 -33.21 2.52
CA GLY A 178 3.66 -33.73 2.60
C GLY A 178 2.67 -32.81 3.31
N GLN A 179 3.09 -31.59 3.66
CA GLN A 179 2.22 -30.50 4.10
C GLN A 179 1.92 -29.55 2.95
N THR A 180 0.86 -28.76 3.09
CA THR A 180 0.41 -27.77 2.11
C THR A 180 0.12 -26.44 2.81
N ILE A 181 0.48 -25.32 2.16
CA ILE A 181 0.22 -23.95 2.63
C ILE A 181 -0.67 -23.24 1.60
N ALA A 182 -1.75 -22.59 2.03
CA ALA A 182 -2.52 -21.69 1.18
C ALA A 182 -1.96 -20.26 1.27
N ILE A 183 -1.74 -19.60 0.14
CA ILE A 183 -1.33 -18.20 0.01
C ILE A 183 -2.54 -17.42 -0.51
N VAL A 184 -3.15 -16.59 0.34
CA VAL A 184 -4.29 -15.73 -0.01
C VAL A 184 -3.77 -14.30 -0.16
N ASP A 185 -3.56 -13.89 -1.42
CA ASP A 185 -2.82 -12.68 -1.76
C ASP A 185 -3.23 -12.15 -3.16
N THR A 186 -2.36 -11.38 -3.79
CA THR A 186 -2.46 -10.75 -5.11
C THR A 186 -2.27 -11.72 -6.30
N GLY A 187 -2.15 -13.03 -6.07
CA GLY A 187 -1.83 -14.03 -7.11
C GLY A 187 -0.45 -14.66 -6.91
N VAL A 188 -0.12 -15.68 -7.70
CA VAL A 188 1.20 -16.34 -7.69
C VAL A 188 1.57 -16.85 -9.10
N ASP A 189 2.75 -16.47 -9.58
CA ASP A 189 3.46 -17.03 -10.74
C ASP A 189 3.83 -18.50 -10.45
N ALA A 190 2.93 -19.42 -10.80
CA ALA A 190 3.10 -20.84 -10.50
C ALA A 190 4.24 -21.52 -11.29
N ASP A 191 4.63 -20.93 -12.43
CA ASP A 191 5.75 -21.39 -13.26
C ASP A 191 7.10 -20.81 -12.78
N HIS A 192 7.11 -19.95 -11.75
CA HIS A 192 8.33 -19.34 -11.22
C HIS A 192 9.34 -20.40 -10.77
N PRO A 193 10.58 -20.42 -11.31
CA PRO A 193 11.54 -21.48 -11.02
C PRO A 193 11.88 -21.67 -9.54
N ALA A 194 11.81 -20.61 -8.72
CA ALA A 194 12.11 -20.66 -7.30
C ALA A 194 10.99 -21.32 -6.46
N LEU A 195 9.80 -21.58 -7.02
CA LEU A 195 8.73 -22.34 -6.38
C LEU A 195 8.78 -23.85 -6.72
N GLY A 196 9.72 -24.28 -7.57
CA GLY A 196 9.98 -25.69 -7.86
C GLY A 196 8.80 -26.50 -8.41
N GLY A 197 7.78 -25.84 -9.00
CA GLY A 197 6.55 -26.48 -9.46
C GLY A 197 5.62 -26.96 -8.33
N ARG A 198 5.70 -26.38 -7.13
CA ARG A 198 4.91 -26.79 -5.95
C ARG A 198 3.52 -26.18 -5.83
N VAL A 199 3.11 -25.28 -6.73
CA VAL A 199 1.75 -24.76 -6.73
C VAL A 199 0.80 -25.84 -7.26
N VAL A 200 0.11 -26.54 -6.35
CA VAL A 200 -0.74 -27.71 -6.68
C VAL A 200 -2.19 -27.35 -6.94
N ARG A 201 -2.67 -26.18 -6.49
CA ARG A 201 -4.01 -25.65 -6.76
C ARG A 201 -3.95 -24.13 -6.91
N GLN A 202 -4.80 -23.60 -7.77
CA GLN A 202 -4.98 -22.17 -7.99
C GLN A 202 -6.49 -21.86 -8.05
N ALA A 203 -6.88 -20.67 -7.58
CA ALA A 203 -8.19 -20.09 -7.81
C ALA A 203 -8.14 -18.55 -7.69
N CYS A 204 -9.20 -17.89 -8.16
CA CYS A 204 -9.34 -16.44 -8.12
C CYS A 204 -10.72 -16.02 -7.58
N PHE A 205 -10.73 -14.99 -6.75
CA PHE A 205 -11.91 -14.37 -6.14
C PHE A 205 -11.75 -12.84 -6.18
N SER A 206 -11.89 -12.24 -7.36
CA SER A 206 -11.56 -10.83 -7.59
C SER A 206 -12.81 -10.01 -7.92
N ALA A 207 -13.06 -8.95 -7.17
CA ALA A 207 -14.36 -8.27 -7.15
C ALA A 207 -14.71 -7.55 -8.47
N THR A 208 -16.00 -7.52 -8.78
CA THR A 208 -16.58 -6.80 -9.92
C THR A 208 -17.60 -5.77 -9.43
N ASP A 209 -17.24 -4.48 -9.40
CA ASP A 209 -18.17 -3.39 -9.08
C ASP A 209 -18.00 -2.17 -10.02
N GLY A 210 -18.52 -1.00 -9.63
CA GLY A 210 -18.43 0.23 -10.44
C GLY A 210 -17.07 0.94 -10.44
N GLY A 211 -16.12 0.48 -9.61
CA GLY A 211 -14.74 0.99 -9.49
C GLY A 211 -13.66 -0.09 -9.37
N ALA A 212 -14.05 -1.36 -9.14
CA ALA A 212 -13.17 -2.53 -9.16
C ALA A 212 -13.39 -3.42 -10.39
N GLN A 213 -12.29 -3.69 -11.09
CA GLN A 213 -12.17 -4.68 -12.16
C GLN A 213 -11.59 -5.99 -11.61
N SER A 214 -12.25 -7.10 -11.92
CA SER A 214 -11.74 -8.45 -11.61
C SER A 214 -10.45 -8.76 -12.37
N LEU A 215 -9.51 -9.39 -11.66
CA LEU A 215 -8.28 -9.98 -12.18
C LEU A 215 -8.42 -11.45 -12.60
N CYS A 216 -9.59 -12.08 -12.38
CA CYS A 216 -9.80 -13.47 -12.78
C CYS A 216 -9.85 -13.61 -14.30
N PRO A 217 -9.37 -14.72 -14.91
CA PRO A 217 -9.26 -14.86 -16.37
C PRO A 217 -10.61 -14.75 -17.10
N ASN A 218 -11.71 -15.08 -16.41
CA ASN A 218 -13.07 -15.02 -16.90
C ASN A 218 -13.74 -13.63 -16.71
N GLY A 219 -13.06 -12.68 -16.05
CA GLY A 219 -13.57 -11.34 -15.72
C GLY A 219 -14.75 -11.30 -14.74
N GLN A 220 -15.05 -12.41 -14.05
CA GLN A 220 -16.13 -12.54 -13.08
C GLN A 220 -15.62 -12.36 -11.64
N ALA A 221 -16.55 -12.30 -10.68
CA ALA A 221 -16.23 -12.21 -9.25
C ALA A 221 -15.41 -13.41 -8.71
N GLU A 222 -15.49 -14.55 -9.38
CA GLU A 222 -14.85 -15.81 -8.96
C GLU A 222 -14.47 -16.70 -10.14
N ASP A 223 -13.41 -17.48 -9.96
CA ASP A 223 -13.08 -18.68 -10.72
C ASP A 223 -12.34 -19.66 -9.81
N ALA A 224 -13.06 -20.67 -9.31
CA ALA A 224 -12.53 -21.69 -8.40
C ALA A 224 -11.55 -22.69 -9.05
N SER A 225 -11.11 -22.41 -10.29
CA SER A 225 -10.23 -23.25 -11.11
C SER A 225 -9.17 -22.48 -11.91
N ALA A 226 -9.13 -21.15 -11.79
CA ALA A 226 -8.23 -20.30 -12.56
C ALA A 226 -6.80 -20.26 -12.00
N ASP A 227 -5.86 -19.97 -12.90
CA ASP A 227 -4.53 -19.50 -12.56
C ASP A 227 -4.63 -18.28 -11.63
N ALA A 228 -3.85 -18.27 -10.55
CA ALA A 228 -3.93 -17.25 -9.51
C ALA A 228 -3.30 -15.92 -9.96
N GLU A 229 -2.21 -15.97 -10.71
CA GLU A 229 -1.70 -14.81 -11.45
C GLU A 229 -2.16 -14.89 -12.91
N THR A 230 -2.53 -13.74 -13.49
CA THR A 230 -3.16 -13.68 -14.82
C THR A 230 -2.65 -12.51 -15.63
N ALA A 231 -2.87 -12.51 -16.95
CA ALA A 231 -2.54 -11.36 -17.80
C ALA A 231 -3.26 -10.05 -17.39
N ALA A 232 -4.30 -10.09 -16.56
CA ALA A 232 -4.95 -8.90 -16.01
C ALA A 232 -4.12 -8.21 -14.91
N CYS A 233 -3.20 -8.93 -14.26
CA CYS A 233 -2.24 -8.38 -13.30
C CYS A 233 -1.25 -7.39 -13.94
N VAL A 234 -1.01 -7.50 -15.26
CA VAL A 234 -0.16 -6.57 -15.99
C VAL A 234 -0.95 -5.32 -16.37
N HIS A 235 -0.45 -4.16 -15.94
CA HIS A 235 -0.98 -2.84 -16.29
C HIS A 235 0.16 -1.93 -16.73
N GLU A 236 0.03 -1.31 -17.90
CA GLU A 236 1.04 -0.39 -18.48
C GLU A 236 2.49 -0.95 -18.55
N GLY A 237 2.63 -2.28 -18.56
CA GLY A 237 3.91 -3.00 -18.60
C GLY A 237 4.48 -3.37 -17.22
N VAL A 238 3.86 -2.92 -16.13
CA VAL A 238 4.18 -3.32 -14.75
C VAL A 238 3.25 -4.45 -14.32
N ASN A 239 3.78 -5.45 -13.61
CA ASN A 239 2.96 -6.47 -12.97
C ASN A 239 2.58 -5.99 -11.55
N LEU A 240 1.29 -5.82 -11.29
CA LEU A 240 0.76 -5.34 -10.01
C LEU A 240 0.64 -6.46 -8.96
N CYS A 241 0.78 -7.72 -9.36
CA CYS A 241 0.54 -8.91 -8.54
C CYS A 241 1.82 -9.54 -7.97
N ASP A 242 2.94 -8.79 -7.93
CA ASP A 242 4.25 -9.33 -7.58
C ASP A 242 4.39 -9.68 -6.09
N HIS A 243 3.64 -9.00 -5.22
CA HIS A 243 3.59 -9.23 -3.78
C HIS A 243 3.24 -10.69 -3.40
N GLY A 244 2.27 -11.31 -4.08
CA GLY A 244 1.82 -12.67 -3.74
C GLY A 244 2.81 -13.74 -4.16
N THR A 245 3.48 -13.55 -5.31
CA THR A 245 4.62 -14.36 -5.74
C THR A 245 5.80 -14.24 -4.76
N HIS A 246 6.05 -13.04 -4.22
CA HIS A 246 7.08 -12.77 -3.20
C HIS A 246 6.79 -13.50 -1.88
N VAL A 247 5.56 -13.37 -1.39
CA VAL A 247 5.04 -14.07 -0.20
C VAL A 247 5.09 -15.59 -0.36
N ALA A 248 4.69 -16.12 -1.52
CA ALA A 248 4.78 -17.54 -1.84
C ALA A 248 6.23 -18.05 -1.86
N GLY A 249 7.16 -17.26 -2.41
CA GLY A 249 8.59 -17.57 -2.42
C GLY A 249 9.19 -17.68 -1.01
N ILE A 250 8.77 -16.84 -0.06
CA ILE A 250 9.22 -16.92 1.34
C ILE A 250 8.67 -18.18 2.02
N ALA A 251 7.38 -18.48 1.83
CA ALA A 251 6.76 -19.68 2.39
C ALA A 251 7.43 -20.96 1.84
N HIS A 252 7.73 -20.99 0.54
CA HIS A 252 8.50 -22.06 -0.10
C HIS A 252 9.94 -22.14 0.43
N ALA A 253 10.62 -21.02 0.62
CA ALA A 253 11.99 -20.98 1.14
C ALA A 253 12.08 -21.56 2.57
N VAL A 254 11.08 -21.30 3.43
CA VAL A 254 11.01 -21.91 4.77
C VAL A 254 10.59 -23.39 4.71
N ALA A 255 9.68 -23.77 3.82
CA ALA A 255 9.17 -25.13 3.68
C ALA A 255 9.38 -25.69 2.25
N PRO A 256 10.63 -25.98 1.82
CA PRO A 256 10.96 -26.31 0.43
C PRO A 256 10.49 -27.69 -0.06
N ALA A 257 9.78 -28.44 0.78
CA ALA A 257 9.08 -29.67 0.44
C ALA A 257 7.56 -29.64 0.70
N ALA A 258 7.01 -28.50 1.13
CA ALA A 258 5.57 -28.29 1.24
C ALA A 258 4.97 -27.81 -0.09
N ASP A 259 3.78 -28.29 -0.41
CA ASP A 259 3.03 -27.85 -1.58
C ASP A 259 2.30 -26.51 -1.29
N LEU A 260 1.92 -25.78 -2.35
CA LEU A 260 1.27 -24.48 -2.26
C LEU A 260 -0.11 -24.47 -2.93
N VAL A 261 -1.06 -23.77 -2.32
CA VAL A 261 -2.34 -23.38 -2.93
C VAL A 261 -2.33 -21.87 -3.10
N ALA A 262 -2.42 -21.35 -4.32
CA ALA A 262 -2.40 -19.91 -4.58
C ALA A 262 -3.81 -19.36 -4.83
N LEU A 263 -4.20 -18.31 -4.11
CA LEU A 263 -5.56 -17.75 -4.11
C LEU A 263 -5.51 -16.24 -4.30
N GLN A 264 -5.93 -15.78 -5.48
CA GLN A 264 -6.06 -14.36 -5.80
C GLN A 264 -7.31 -13.77 -5.14
N VAL A 265 -7.15 -12.69 -4.36
CA VAL A 265 -8.27 -11.97 -3.71
C VAL A 265 -8.29 -10.47 -3.98
N PHE A 266 -7.30 -9.94 -4.70
CA PHE A 266 -7.22 -8.53 -5.04
C PHE A 266 -7.93 -8.24 -6.36
N SER A 267 -8.40 -7.01 -6.49
CA SER A 267 -9.14 -6.47 -7.64
C SER A 267 -8.48 -5.17 -8.07
N ARG A 268 -8.43 -4.88 -9.38
CA ARG A 268 -7.82 -3.64 -9.88
C ARG A 268 -8.79 -2.47 -9.73
N THR A 269 -8.39 -1.43 -9.01
CA THR A 269 -9.16 -0.21 -8.79
C THR A 269 -8.47 0.99 -9.44
N THR A 270 -9.23 2.07 -9.69
CA THR A 270 -8.70 3.36 -10.17
C THR A 270 -8.87 4.49 -9.15
N ASP A 271 -9.35 4.20 -7.93
CA ASP A 271 -9.46 5.17 -6.82
C ASP A 271 -8.16 5.12 -5.99
N CYS A 272 -7.08 5.59 -6.63
CA CYS A 272 -5.70 5.49 -6.16
C CYS A 272 -5.25 6.69 -5.32
N TRP A 273 -4.06 6.58 -4.72
CA TRP A 273 -3.30 7.75 -4.28
C TRP A 273 -2.90 8.63 -5.50
N GLU A 274 -2.72 9.94 -5.30
CA GLU A 274 -2.49 10.90 -6.40
C GLU A 274 -1.17 10.60 -7.15
N GLY A 275 -1.26 9.90 -8.28
CA GLY A 275 -0.14 9.60 -9.19
C GLY A 275 -0.26 8.26 -9.92
N GLU A 276 -0.97 7.28 -9.33
CA GLU A 276 -1.08 5.92 -9.88
C GLU A 276 -2.27 5.77 -10.83
N THR A 277 -2.08 5.04 -11.94
CA THR A 277 -3.11 4.77 -12.97
C THR A 277 -3.98 3.55 -12.64
N ALA A 278 -3.49 2.67 -11.77
CA ALA A 278 -4.18 1.48 -11.29
C ALA A 278 -3.60 1.02 -9.94
N CYS A 279 -4.47 0.59 -9.04
CA CYS A 279 -4.15 0.07 -7.72
C CYS A 279 -4.75 -1.33 -7.53
N LEU A 280 -4.27 -2.08 -6.54
CA LEU A 280 -4.92 -3.33 -6.12
C LEU A 280 -5.66 -3.14 -4.78
N THR A 281 -6.82 -3.77 -4.66
CA THR A 281 -7.62 -3.77 -3.42
C THR A 281 -8.24 -5.15 -3.20
N ALA A 282 -7.95 -5.78 -2.06
CA ALA A 282 -8.64 -6.97 -1.60
C ALA A 282 -9.94 -6.57 -0.90
N TYR A 283 -11.07 -7.06 -1.42
CA TYR A 283 -12.38 -6.84 -0.82
C TYR A 283 -12.66 -7.90 0.25
N GLU A 284 -13.39 -7.55 1.32
CA GLU A 284 -13.71 -8.52 2.37
C GLU A 284 -14.48 -9.74 1.80
N SER A 285 -15.40 -9.52 0.86
CA SER A 285 -16.10 -10.58 0.14
C SER A 285 -15.16 -11.54 -0.61
N SER A 286 -14.11 -11.03 -1.25
CA SER A 286 -13.09 -11.82 -1.93
C SER A 286 -12.32 -12.71 -0.95
N ILE A 287 -11.91 -12.15 0.19
CA ILE A 287 -11.20 -12.87 1.25
C ILE A 287 -12.11 -13.94 1.87
N LEU A 288 -13.39 -13.61 2.14
CA LEU A 288 -14.37 -14.57 2.67
C LEU A 288 -14.57 -15.77 1.74
N LEU A 289 -14.74 -15.53 0.43
CA LEU A 289 -14.85 -16.59 -0.58
C LEU A 289 -13.59 -17.46 -0.65
N ALA A 290 -12.40 -16.85 -0.60
CA ALA A 290 -11.14 -17.58 -0.57
C ALA A 290 -10.99 -18.44 0.70
N LEU A 291 -11.38 -17.94 1.88
CA LEU A 291 -11.32 -18.73 3.12
C LEU A 291 -12.37 -19.85 3.16
N ASP A 292 -13.56 -19.64 2.62
CA ASP A 292 -14.57 -20.70 2.41
C ASP A 292 -14.04 -21.77 1.43
N HIS A 293 -13.32 -21.36 0.38
CA HIS A 293 -12.64 -22.26 -0.55
C HIS A 293 -11.49 -23.04 0.11
N VAL A 294 -10.66 -22.41 0.95
CA VAL A 294 -9.62 -23.10 1.77
C VAL A 294 -10.27 -24.13 2.70
N ALA A 295 -11.41 -23.79 3.32
CA ALA A 295 -12.14 -24.70 4.19
C ALA A 295 -12.66 -25.93 3.43
N ALA A 296 -13.08 -25.79 2.16
CA ALA A 296 -13.44 -26.90 1.30
C ALA A 296 -12.23 -27.70 0.80
N LEU A 297 -11.13 -27.03 0.43
CA LEU A 297 -9.89 -27.68 0.01
C LEU A 297 -9.28 -28.55 1.10
N LYS A 298 -9.41 -28.18 2.38
CA LYS A 298 -8.92 -29.00 3.51
C LYS A 298 -9.43 -30.44 3.52
N ASP A 299 -10.59 -30.71 2.94
CA ASP A 299 -11.18 -32.06 2.86
C ASP A 299 -10.69 -32.87 1.63
N THR A 300 -9.89 -32.26 0.74
CA THR A 300 -9.41 -32.85 -0.53
C THR A 300 -7.92 -32.65 -0.83
N VAL A 301 -7.24 -31.75 -0.12
CA VAL A 301 -5.82 -31.41 -0.25
C VAL A 301 -5.07 -31.94 0.99
N PRO A 302 -4.21 -32.97 0.84
CA PRO A 302 -3.45 -33.52 1.95
C PRO A 302 -2.57 -32.48 2.65
N GLY A 303 -2.45 -32.60 3.98
CA GLY A 303 -1.50 -31.79 4.75
C GLY A 303 -1.74 -30.27 4.72
N LEU A 304 -2.91 -29.78 4.27
CA LEU A 304 -3.21 -28.35 4.34
C LEU A 304 -3.28 -27.90 5.80
N VAL A 305 -2.28 -27.17 6.28
CA VAL A 305 -2.08 -26.85 7.72
C VAL A 305 -2.01 -25.37 8.03
N ALA A 306 -1.77 -24.52 7.03
CA ALA A 306 -1.77 -23.08 7.19
C ALA A 306 -2.41 -22.38 5.99
N VAL A 307 -3.03 -21.23 6.25
CA VAL A 307 -3.31 -20.18 5.27
C VAL A 307 -2.56 -18.92 5.68
N ASN A 308 -1.86 -18.31 4.72
CA ASN A 308 -1.14 -17.06 4.86
C ASN A 308 -1.99 -15.91 4.30
N LEU A 309 -2.20 -14.88 5.13
CA LEU A 309 -2.88 -13.64 4.81
C LEU A 309 -1.89 -12.48 5.04
N SER A 310 -1.05 -12.20 4.03
CA SER A 310 -0.09 -11.08 4.05
C SER A 310 -0.78 -9.74 3.72
N LEU A 311 -1.99 -9.58 4.24
CA LEU A 311 -2.92 -8.48 3.98
C LEU A 311 -3.69 -8.14 5.26
N GLY A 312 -4.25 -6.93 5.32
CA GLY A 312 -5.13 -6.54 6.41
C GLY A 312 -5.71 -5.14 6.28
N GLY A 313 -6.64 -4.80 7.16
CA GLY A 313 -7.30 -3.50 7.18
C GLY A 313 -7.86 -3.10 8.54
N GLY A 314 -8.00 -1.80 8.77
CA GLY A 314 -8.37 -1.24 10.07
C GLY A 314 -7.22 -1.22 11.08
N MET A 315 -7.51 -0.78 12.30
CA MET A 315 -6.55 -0.69 13.42
C MET A 315 -7.30 -0.96 14.71
N PHE A 316 -6.95 -2.04 15.40
CA PHE A 316 -7.59 -2.52 16.63
C PHE A 316 -6.54 -2.65 17.74
N ASP A 317 -6.70 -1.92 18.85
CA ASP A 317 -5.76 -1.83 19.98
C ASP A 317 -5.80 -3.07 20.91
N GLY A 318 -6.31 -4.18 20.40
CA GLY A 318 -6.54 -5.44 21.08
C GLY A 318 -7.39 -6.37 20.21
N ALA A 319 -7.87 -7.46 20.81
CA ALA A 319 -8.63 -8.47 20.11
C ALA A 319 -9.98 -7.94 19.55
N CYS A 320 -10.23 -8.14 18.26
CA CYS A 320 -11.39 -7.57 17.54
C CYS A 320 -12.60 -8.52 17.43
N ASP A 321 -12.59 -9.67 18.14
CA ASP A 321 -13.59 -10.72 18.00
C ASP A 321 -15.04 -10.28 18.28
N ALA A 322 -15.21 -9.21 19.06
CA ALA A 322 -16.48 -8.63 19.45
C ALA A 322 -16.98 -7.50 18.50
N VAL A 323 -16.28 -7.20 17.41
CA VAL A 323 -16.68 -6.19 16.41
C VAL A 323 -17.77 -6.78 15.50
N PRO A 324 -19.03 -6.30 15.54
CA PRO A 324 -20.13 -6.92 14.80
C PRO A 324 -19.94 -6.92 13.28
N GLU A 325 -19.34 -5.85 12.74
CA GLU A 325 -19.03 -5.71 11.32
C GLU A 325 -18.06 -6.80 10.81
N LEU A 326 -17.20 -7.31 11.69
CA LEU A 326 -16.18 -8.32 11.38
C LEU A 326 -16.62 -9.77 11.68
N GLN A 327 -17.88 -9.99 12.11
CA GLN A 327 -18.37 -11.31 12.50
C GLN A 327 -18.20 -12.35 11.38
N ALA A 328 -18.50 -11.99 10.13
CA ALA A 328 -18.43 -12.91 9.00
C ALA A 328 -17.01 -13.45 8.77
N MET A 329 -15.99 -12.61 8.98
CA MET A 329 -14.57 -12.97 8.88
C MET A 329 -14.14 -13.83 10.07
N ARG A 330 -14.51 -13.46 11.31
CA ARG A 330 -14.23 -14.27 12.50
C ARG A 330 -14.72 -15.70 12.36
N GLU A 331 -15.93 -15.89 11.82
CA GLU A 331 -16.52 -17.22 11.60
C GLU A 331 -15.68 -18.09 10.65
N ARG A 332 -15.00 -17.50 9.64
CA ARG A 332 -14.07 -18.24 8.75
C ARG A 332 -12.78 -18.58 9.46
N VAL A 333 -12.21 -17.63 10.21
CA VAL A 333 -11.00 -17.83 11.00
C VAL A 333 -11.18 -18.97 12.02
N GLU A 334 -12.30 -18.96 12.75
CA GLU A 334 -12.69 -20.02 13.69
C GLU A 334 -12.94 -21.36 12.98
N THR A 335 -13.61 -21.36 11.82
CA THR A 335 -13.88 -22.57 11.03
C THR A 335 -12.59 -23.24 10.52
N LEU A 336 -11.64 -22.46 10.01
CA LEU A 336 -10.35 -22.96 9.54
C LEU A 336 -9.51 -23.53 10.69
N ARG A 337 -9.41 -22.80 11.80
CA ARG A 337 -8.72 -23.26 13.00
C ARG A 337 -9.35 -24.54 13.57
N ALA A 338 -10.68 -24.65 13.60
CA ALA A 338 -11.41 -25.86 14.00
C ALA A 338 -11.21 -27.04 13.03
N LYS A 339 -10.98 -26.76 11.73
CA LYS A 339 -10.57 -27.74 10.72
C LYS A 339 -9.07 -28.11 10.77
N GLY A 340 -8.30 -27.56 11.71
CA GLY A 340 -6.86 -27.82 11.83
C GLY A 340 -6.00 -27.07 10.81
N VAL A 341 -6.44 -25.89 10.38
CA VAL A 341 -5.68 -24.97 9.51
C VAL A 341 -5.38 -23.69 10.30
N ALA A 342 -4.10 -23.39 10.52
CA ALA A 342 -3.66 -22.13 11.13
C ALA A 342 -3.95 -20.95 10.18
N VAL A 343 -4.55 -19.89 10.70
CA VAL A 343 -4.80 -18.66 9.92
C VAL A 343 -3.74 -17.64 10.28
N VAL A 344 -2.65 -17.60 9.52
CA VAL A 344 -1.47 -16.77 9.78
C VAL A 344 -1.63 -15.44 9.08
N ALA A 345 -1.60 -14.33 9.83
CA ALA A 345 -1.97 -13.00 9.33
C ALA A 345 -0.98 -11.91 9.73
N ALA A 346 -0.77 -10.95 8.82
CA ALA A 346 0.07 -9.78 9.04
C ALA A 346 -0.53 -8.85 10.10
N ALA A 347 0.30 -8.34 11.01
CA ALA A 347 -0.14 -7.37 12.03
C ALA A 347 -0.48 -5.98 11.44
N GLY A 348 0.15 -5.59 10.32
CA GLY A 348 0.03 -4.27 9.68
C GLY A 348 1.31 -3.42 9.81
N ASN A 349 1.37 -2.32 9.05
CA ASN A 349 2.61 -1.56 8.78
C ASN A 349 2.49 -0.07 9.19
N GLU A 350 1.68 0.24 10.20
CA GLU A 350 1.35 1.62 10.60
C GLU A 350 2.17 2.14 11.80
N GLY A 351 2.99 1.29 12.42
CA GLY A 351 3.66 1.54 13.70
C GLY A 351 2.67 1.58 14.86
N PHE A 352 1.57 0.83 14.77
CA PHE A 352 0.43 0.89 15.69
C PHE A 352 0.49 -0.18 16.79
N ALA A 353 0.15 0.24 18.02
CA ALA A 353 0.04 -0.63 19.19
C ALA A 353 -1.27 -1.45 19.13
N GLY A 354 -1.28 -2.51 18.34
CA GLY A 354 -2.44 -3.32 17.99
C GLY A 354 -2.21 -4.11 16.70
N ALA A 355 -3.29 -4.44 15.98
CA ALA A 355 -3.23 -5.08 14.66
C ALA A 355 -4.40 -4.68 13.76
N GLY A 356 -4.28 -4.89 12.45
CA GLY A 356 -5.39 -4.87 11.49
C GLY A 356 -6.17 -6.18 11.47
N ALA A 357 -7.40 -6.19 10.94
CA ALA A 357 -8.12 -7.43 10.63
C ALA A 357 -7.55 -8.05 9.34
N PRO A 358 -7.33 -9.38 9.25
CA PRO A 358 -7.74 -10.42 10.19
C PRO A 358 -6.74 -10.71 11.34
N GLY A 359 -5.55 -10.10 11.36
CA GLY A 359 -4.56 -10.22 12.45
C GLY A 359 -4.99 -9.70 13.83
N CYS A 360 -6.23 -9.23 14.00
CA CYS A 360 -6.78 -8.83 15.31
C CYS A 360 -7.70 -9.88 15.95
N PHE A 361 -8.02 -11.01 15.29
CA PHE A 361 -8.87 -12.05 15.88
C PHE A 361 -8.08 -12.96 16.83
N SER A 362 -8.68 -13.35 17.96
CA SER A 362 -8.09 -14.32 18.91
C SER A 362 -7.99 -15.75 18.35
N GLY A 363 -8.44 -15.98 17.11
CA GLY A 363 -8.29 -17.23 16.37
C GLY A 363 -7.28 -17.19 15.22
N ALA A 364 -6.68 -16.03 14.93
CA ALA A 364 -5.57 -15.91 13.99
C ALA A 364 -4.22 -16.22 14.66
N VAL A 365 -3.16 -16.28 13.86
CA VAL A 365 -1.76 -16.23 14.29
C VAL A 365 -1.17 -14.91 13.79
N THR A 366 -0.96 -13.97 14.70
CA THR A 366 -0.65 -12.57 14.35
C THR A 366 0.84 -12.30 14.34
N VAL A 367 1.35 -11.90 13.17
CA VAL A 367 2.80 -11.81 12.89
C VAL A 367 3.25 -10.37 12.67
N GLY A 368 4.17 -9.90 13.53
CA GLY A 368 4.93 -8.67 13.31
C GLY A 368 6.26 -8.93 12.59
N ALA A 369 6.94 -7.86 12.18
CA ALA A 369 8.25 -7.95 11.53
C ALA A 369 9.42 -7.64 12.48
N THR A 370 10.57 -8.28 12.21
CA THR A 370 11.90 -7.85 12.68
C THR A 370 12.89 -7.82 11.50
N ALA A 371 14.06 -7.21 11.70
CA ALA A 371 15.23 -7.42 10.85
C ALA A 371 16.10 -8.60 11.35
N ASP A 372 17.21 -8.86 10.65
CA ASP A 372 18.16 -9.96 10.94
C ASP A 372 18.97 -9.76 12.24
N ASP A 373 19.06 -8.52 12.76
CA ASP A 373 19.60 -8.20 14.09
C ASP A 373 18.53 -8.29 15.22
N ASP A 374 17.32 -8.76 14.86
CA ASP A 374 16.10 -8.81 15.67
C ASP A 374 15.54 -7.44 16.11
N HIS A 375 15.91 -6.31 15.49
CA HIS A 375 15.23 -5.03 15.75
C HIS A 375 13.79 -5.05 15.19
N VAL A 376 12.85 -4.44 15.92
CA VAL A 376 11.47 -4.21 15.44
C VAL A 376 11.47 -2.87 14.68
N PRO A 377 11.18 -2.85 13.37
CA PRO A 377 11.19 -1.60 12.60
C PRO A 377 10.00 -0.71 13.01
N TYR A 378 10.19 0.61 12.95
CA TYR A 378 9.22 1.60 13.48
C TYR A 378 7.80 1.50 12.86
N TRP A 379 7.69 0.89 11.68
CA TRP A 379 6.43 0.69 10.97
C TRP A 379 5.73 -0.62 11.36
N SER A 380 6.39 -1.60 12.00
CA SER A 380 5.69 -2.82 12.41
C SER A 380 4.63 -2.47 13.46
N ASN A 381 3.40 -2.92 13.21
CA ASN A 381 2.43 -3.02 14.28
C ASN A 381 2.93 -4.01 15.34
N HIS A 382 2.53 -3.77 16.59
CA HIS A 382 3.18 -4.34 17.76
C HIS A 382 2.27 -4.36 18.99
N GLY A 383 2.64 -5.09 20.04
CA GLY A 383 1.94 -5.10 21.33
C GLY A 383 1.26 -6.43 21.65
N PRO A 384 0.40 -6.48 22.69
CA PRO A 384 -0.10 -7.74 23.27
C PRO A 384 -1.03 -8.59 22.38
N VAL A 385 -1.33 -8.14 21.16
CA VAL A 385 -2.13 -8.87 20.16
C VAL A 385 -1.25 -9.61 19.14
N LEU A 386 0.07 -9.39 19.14
CA LEU A 386 1.01 -10.18 18.34
C LEU A 386 1.37 -11.48 19.05
N ASP A 387 1.38 -12.57 18.29
CA ASP A 387 1.79 -13.88 18.79
C ASP A 387 3.28 -14.15 18.57
N LEU A 388 3.80 -13.67 17.43
CA LEU A 388 5.12 -14.00 16.91
C LEU A 388 5.72 -12.80 16.17
N PHE A 389 7.05 -12.73 16.16
CA PHE A 389 7.82 -11.98 15.17
C PHE A 389 8.48 -12.94 14.16
N ALA A 390 8.77 -12.45 12.96
CA ALA A 390 9.64 -13.11 11.98
C ALA A 390 10.35 -12.08 11.08
N PRO A 391 11.40 -12.46 10.33
CA PRO A 391 12.10 -11.55 9.42
C PRO A 391 11.16 -10.93 8.39
N GLY A 392 11.16 -9.60 8.33
CA GLY A 392 10.31 -8.81 7.43
C GLY A 392 10.96 -7.50 6.98
N VAL A 393 12.29 -7.39 7.08
CA VAL A 393 13.08 -6.25 6.62
C VAL A 393 14.10 -6.77 5.61
N GLU A 394 14.18 -6.13 4.44
CA GLU A 394 15.11 -6.45 3.36
C GLU A 394 15.09 -7.93 2.89
N ILE A 395 13.88 -8.51 2.79
CA ILE A 395 13.67 -9.88 2.36
C ILE A 395 13.66 -9.95 0.82
N ASP A 396 14.74 -10.47 0.21
CA ASP A 396 14.73 -10.94 -1.18
C ASP A 396 13.78 -12.14 -1.34
N SER A 397 12.99 -12.18 -2.41
CA SER A 397 12.16 -13.33 -2.78
C SER A 397 11.71 -13.23 -4.24
N ALA A 398 11.08 -14.29 -4.75
CA ALA A 398 10.55 -14.40 -6.09
C ALA A 398 9.63 -13.21 -6.49
N VAL A 399 9.74 -12.74 -7.72
CA VAL A 399 8.72 -11.88 -8.37
C VAL A 399 8.45 -12.38 -9.78
N PRO A 400 7.26 -12.07 -10.36
CA PRO A 400 6.78 -12.73 -11.57
C PRO A 400 7.70 -12.58 -12.78
N GLY A 401 7.69 -13.59 -13.65
CA GLY A 401 8.58 -13.65 -14.81
C GLY A 401 9.97 -14.18 -14.48
N GLY A 402 10.13 -14.90 -13.37
CA GLY A 402 11.38 -15.56 -12.97
C GLY A 402 12.42 -14.66 -12.29
N GLY A 403 12.05 -13.46 -11.84
CA GLY A 403 12.95 -12.53 -11.13
C GLY A 403 12.95 -12.72 -9.61
N THR A 404 13.78 -11.94 -8.91
CA THR A 404 13.65 -11.70 -7.46
C THR A 404 13.67 -10.20 -7.15
N ARG A 405 13.17 -9.80 -5.99
CA ARG A 405 13.19 -8.42 -5.48
C ARG A 405 13.22 -8.42 -3.95
N VAL A 406 13.85 -7.39 -3.39
CA VAL A 406 13.89 -7.13 -1.94
C VAL A 406 12.66 -6.34 -1.51
N TYR A 407 11.87 -6.86 -0.56
CA TYR A 407 10.74 -6.17 0.07
C TYR A 407 10.77 -6.21 1.60
N SER A 408 10.08 -5.27 2.22
CA SER A 408 9.98 -5.08 3.67
C SER A 408 8.53 -4.85 4.08
N GLY A 409 8.08 -5.55 5.12
CA GLY A 409 6.71 -5.47 5.67
C GLY A 409 6.37 -6.65 6.57
N THR A 410 5.33 -6.49 7.39
CA THR A 410 4.71 -7.64 8.11
C THR A 410 4.20 -8.71 7.14
N SER A 411 3.88 -8.31 5.91
CA SER A 411 3.59 -9.19 4.77
C SER A 411 4.70 -10.20 4.44
N MET A 412 5.98 -9.87 4.68
CA MET A 412 7.12 -10.76 4.45
C MET A 412 7.44 -11.60 5.70
N ALA A 413 7.10 -11.11 6.90
CA ALA A 413 7.21 -11.88 8.14
C ALA A 413 6.18 -13.01 8.23
N THR A 414 4.94 -12.76 7.82
CA THR A 414 3.82 -13.71 7.86
C THR A 414 4.11 -15.07 7.18
N PRO A 415 4.65 -15.13 5.94
CA PRO A 415 4.92 -16.40 5.25
C PRO A 415 6.06 -17.22 5.89
N HIS A 416 7.00 -16.58 6.61
CA HIS A 416 7.98 -17.34 7.39
C HIS A 416 7.29 -18.17 8.49
N VAL A 417 6.26 -17.62 9.13
CA VAL A 417 5.45 -18.34 10.12
C VAL A 417 4.56 -19.39 9.45
N ALA A 418 3.95 -19.09 8.30
CA ALA A 418 3.16 -20.08 7.56
C ALA A 418 4.01 -21.31 7.13
N GLY A 419 5.25 -21.08 6.68
CA GLY A 419 6.24 -22.13 6.43
C GLY A 419 6.63 -22.90 7.70
N ALA A 420 6.76 -22.22 8.84
CA ALA A 420 7.04 -22.85 10.13
C ALA A 420 5.96 -23.84 10.57
N PHE A 421 4.67 -23.54 10.32
CA PHE A 421 3.58 -24.49 10.56
C PHE A 421 3.72 -25.77 9.70
N ALA A 422 4.11 -25.64 8.43
CA ALA A 422 4.38 -26.79 7.57
C ALA A 422 5.61 -27.60 8.03
N LEU A 423 6.69 -26.95 8.48
CA LEU A 423 7.84 -27.67 9.06
C LEU A 423 7.44 -28.49 10.28
N LEU A 424 6.72 -27.90 11.24
CA LEU A 424 6.33 -28.61 12.46
C LEU A 424 5.30 -29.71 12.19
N ALA A 425 4.32 -29.48 11.31
CA ALA A 425 3.33 -30.50 10.95
C ALA A 425 3.92 -31.70 10.17
N GLN A 426 5.09 -31.57 9.53
CA GLN A 426 5.81 -32.76 9.01
C GLN A 426 6.22 -33.71 10.14
N LYS A 427 6.61 -33.17 11.30
CA LYS A 427 7.08 -33.94 12.46
C LYS A 427 5.91 -34.39 13.36
N ASP A 428 4.91 -33.55 13.52
CA ASP A 428 3.82 -33.68 14.47
C ASP A 428 2.46 -33.49 13.77
N ALA A 429 2.16 -34.35 12.78
CA ALA A 429 1.02 -34.19 11.85
C ALA A 429 -0.38 -34.22 12.50
N ASP A 430 -0.49 -34.70 13.75
CA ASP A 430 -1.74 -34.71 14.54
C ASP A 430 -1.85 -33.52 15.53
N ASP A 431 -0.81 -32.68 15.67
CA ASP A 431 -0.86 -31.50 16.55
C ASP A 431 -1.82 -30.43 15.99
N ALA A 432 -2.77 -29.97 16.80
CA ALA A 432 -3.65 -28.87 16.44
C ALA A 432 -2.87 -27.55 16.28
N PRO A 433 -3.36 -26.57 15.48
CA PRO A 433 -2.70 -25.27 15.29
C PRO A 433 -2.26 -24.57 16.59
N ASP A 434 -3.06 -24.68 17.65
CA ASP A 434 -2.75 -24.12 18.98
C ASP A 434 -1.50 -24.74 19.62
N ALA A 435 -1.26 -26.04 19.41
CA ALA A 435 -0.08 -26.75 19.93
C ALA A 435 1.18 -26.33 19.17
N LEU A 436 1.09 -26.23 17.83
CA LEU A 436 2.16 -25.74 16.97
C LEU A 436 2.50 -24.27 17.28
N LEU A 437 1.49 -23.41 17.45
CA LEU A 437 1.66 -22.01 17.90
C LEU A 437 2.32 -21.93 19.27
N SER A 438 1.87 -22.75 20.23
CA SER A 438 2.45 -22.80 21.57
C SER A 438 3.91 -23.24 21.53
N ARG A 439 4.26 -24.16 20.63
CA ARG A 439 5.64 -24.59 20.39
C ARG A 439 6.50 -23.46 19.83
N LEU A 440 6.03 -22.75 18.80
CA LEU A 440 6.74 -21.59 18.21
C LEU A 440 6.94 -20.45 19.23
N ARG A 441 5.92 -20.14 20.04
CA ARG A 441 6.02 -19.16 21.13
C ARG A 441 7.01 -19.59 22.23
N ALA A 442 7.09 -20.89 22.51
CA ALA A 442 7.98 -21.43 23.55
C ALA A 442 9.42 -21.67 23.09
N SER A 443 9.67 -21.78 21.77
CA SER A 443 11.00 -21.95 21.19
C SER A 443 11.64 -20.63 20.73
N GLY A 444 10.83 -19.66 20.30
CA GLY A 444 11.29 -18.40 19.73
C GLY A 444 12.03 -17.49 20.71
N ARG A 445 12.95 -16.68 20.18
CA ARG A 445 13.77 -15.73 20.93
C ARG A 445 12.90 -14.56 21.43
N PRO A 446 12.78 -14.30 22.74
CA PRO A 446 11.93 -13.21 23.25
C PRO A 446 12.45 -11.82 22.84
N VAL A 447 11.62 -11.02 22.17
CA VAL A 447 11.91 -9.61 21.82
C VAL A 447 11.07 -8.71 22.71
N SER A 448 11.72 -7.87 23.52
CA SER A 448 11.06 -7.10 24.59
C SER A 448 11.02 -5.61 24.29
N TYR A 449 9.82 -5.04 24.20
CA TYR A 449 9.55 -3.66 23.77
C TYR A 449 8.29 -3.13 24.49
N ASP A 450 8.27 -1.85 24.87
CA ASP A 450 7.12 -1.18 25.54
C ASP A 450 6.46 -1.91 26.72
N GLY A 451 7.20 -2.78 27.41
CA GLY A 451 6.72 -3.61 28.52
C GLY A 451 6.03 -4.92 28.11
N VAL A 452 6.00 -5.21 26.81
CA VAL A 452 5.57 -6.48 26.20
C VAL A 452 6.80 -7.31 25.85
N SER A 453 6.62 -8.63 25.69
CA SER A 453 7.63 -9.49 25.08
C SER A 453 6.95 -10.44 24.09
N THR A 454 7.37 -10.39 22.82
CA THR A 454 6.85 -11.23 21.73
C THR A 454 8.01 -12.06 21.19
N PRO A 455 7.89 -13.39 21.07
CA PRO A 455 8.99 -14.23 20.59
C PRO A 455 9.13 -14.16 19.07
N ARG A 456 10.36 -13.95 18.57
CA ARG A 456 10.72 -14.13 17.17
C ARG A 456 11.00 -15.60 16.91
N ILE A 457 10.38 -16.20 15.89
CA ILE A 457 10.43 -17.66 15.66
C ILE A 457 11.86 -18.23 15.60
N ASP A 458 12.06 -19.38 16.24
CA ASP A 458 13.29 -20.17 16.15
C ASP A 458 12.90 -21.62 15.87
N LEU A 459 13.10 -22.02 14.61
CA LEU A 459 12.69 -23.30 14.04
C LEU A 459 13.69 -24.41 14.34
N ALA A 460 14.96 -24.08 14.59
CA ALA A 460 15.93 -25.03 15.11
C ALA A 460 15.49 -25.51 16.51
N VAL A 461 15.20 -24.56 17.42
CA VAL A 461 14.70 -24.89 18.77
C VAL A 461 13.28 -25.49 18.71
N ALA A 462 12.42 -25.09 17.77
CA ALA A 462 11.07 -25.67 17.62
C ALA A 462 11.08 -27.13 17.12
N VAL A 463 11.99 -27.46 16.20
CA VAL A 463 12.10 -28.78 15.57
C VAL A 463 12.93 -29.73 16.43
N GLU A 464 14.12 -29.33 16.89
CA GLU A 464 15.03 -30.19 17.64
C GLU A 464 14.66 -30.28 19.13
N GLY A 465 14.09 -29.20 19.67
CA GLY A 465 13.88 -29.01 21.10
C GLY A 465 15.10 -28.42 21.81
N GLY A 466 14.88 -27.55 22.79
CA GLY A 466 15.96 -26.90 23.52
C GLY A 466 15.46 -25.79 24.44
N THR A 467 16.35 -24.84 24.73
CA THR A 467 16.01 -23.57 25.39
C THR A 467 16.17 -22.45 24.35
N PRO A 468 15.24 -21.49 24.26
CA PRO A 468 15.38 -20.33 23.37
C PRO A 468 16.70 -19.57 23.58
N ALA A 469 17.18 -18.93 22.52
CA ALA A 469 18.26 -17.97 22.64
C ALA A 469 17.90 -16.85 23.65
N PRO A 470 18.87 -16.28 24.39
CA PRO A 470 18.61 -15.22 25.35
C PRO A 470 17.81 -14.08 24.73
N GLY A 471 16.73 -13.70 25.43
CA GLY A 471 15.84 -12.63 25.03
C GLY A 471 16.57 -11.29 24.95
N ILE A 472 16.09 -10.42 24.07
CA ILE A 472 16.65 -9.12 23.78
C ILE A 472 15.68 -8.01 24.19
N THR A 473 16.26 -6.84 24.38
CA THR A 473 15.57 -5.56 24.37
C THR A 473 16.19 -4.76 23.24
N PRO A 474 15.52 -4.56 22.09
CA PRO A 474 16.00 -3.64 21.08
C PRO A 474 16.24 -2.25 21.67
N PRO A 475 17.15 -1.43 21.11
CA PRO A 475 17.17 -0.02 21.44
C PRO A 475 15.77 0.57 21.16
N GLY A 476 15.23 1.33 22.12
CA GLY A 476 13.96 2.04 21.91
C GLY A 476 14.11 3.04 20.75
N PRO A 477 13.02 3.34 20.01
CA PRO A 477 13.10 4.07 18.75
C PRO A 477 13.87 5.39 18.91
N GLU A 478 14.98 5.51 18.18
CA GLU A 478 15.91 6.63 18.33
C GLU A 478 15.25 7.95 17.97
N GLN A 479 15.13 8.83 18.96
CA GLN A 479 14.81 10.23 18.73
C GLN A 479 16.08 10.93 18.26
N GLY A 480 16.38 10.80 16.95
CA GLY A 480 17.49 11.48 16.30
C GLY A 480 17.47 12.98 16.62
N ALA A 481 18.46 13.44 17.38
CA ALA A 481 18.55 14.82 17.81
C ALA A 481 19.07 15.69 16.66
N VAL A 482 18.32 16.73 16.31
CA VAL A 482 18.73 17.73 15.32
C VAL A 482 19.60 18.79 16.01
N PRO A 483 20.83 19.07 15.53
CA PRO A 483 21.62 20.20 16.00
C PRO A 483 20.98 21.54 15.63
N ASP A 484 21.07 22.54 16.52
CA ASP A 484 20.67 23.93 16.23
C ASP A 484 21.78 24.67 15.46
N ASP A 485 21.41 25.50 14.47
CA ASP A 485 22.28 26.53 13.84
C ASP A 485 21.41 27.70 13.27
N PRO A 486 21.94 28.90 12.88
CA PRO A 486 21.43 30.13 13.47
C PRO A 486 20.98 31.25 12.50
N ALA A 487 20.19 32.19 13.07
CA ALA A 487 20.02 33.61 12.72
C ALA A 487 19.44 34.06 11.35
N ASP A 488 18.41 34.92 11.40
CA ASP A 488 17.83 35.69 10.29
C ASP A 488 18.80 36.71 9.63
N GLU A 489 18.52 37.14 8.39
CA GLU A 489 18.16 38.53 8.02
C GLU A 489 17.49 38.59 6.61
N PRO A 490 16.75 39.66 6.20
CA PRO A 490 15.62 39.56 5.24
C PRO A 490 15.53 40.64 4.11
N VAL A 491 14.35 40.77 3.46
CA VAL A 491 13.82 41.91 2.62
C VAL A 491 14.16 41.88 1.09
N PRO A 492 13.35 42.39 0.10
CA PRO A 492 11.96 42.96 0.06
C PRO A 492 10.95 42.32 -0.97
N ASP A 493 9.70 42.80 -0.99
CA ASP A 493 8.66 42.69 -2.08
C ASP A 493 8.45 44.06 -2.78
N PRO A 494 8.06 44.11 -4.07
CA PRO A 494 6.97 45.02 -4.46
C PRO A 494 6.03 44.56 -5.62
N SER A 495 4.93 43.90 -5.27
CA SER A 495 3.53 44.23 -5.64
C SER A 495 3.15 45.02 -6.94
N ALA A 496 2.19 44.43 -7.67
CA ALA A 496 0.99 45.02 -8.32
C ALA A 496 1.00 45.67 -9.74
N GLY A 497 0.06 45.23 -10.60
CA GLY A 497 -0.30 45.80 -11.92
C GLY A 497 -1.59 45.16 -12.50
N PRO A 498 -2.36 45.80 -13.42
CA PRO A 498 -3.84 45.66 -13.41
C PRO A 498 -4.53 44.93 -14.58
N GLN A 499 -5.81 44.61 -14.35
CA GLN A 499 -6.79 43.93 -15.21
C GLN A 499 -7.50 44.85 -16.24
N PRO A 500 -8.03 44.31 -17.36
CA PRO A 500 -9.38 44.68 -17.84
C PRO A 500 -10.28 43.51 -18.31
N SER A 501 -11.53 43.80 -18.67
CA SER A 501 -12.67 42.85 -18.83
C SER A 501 -13.04 42.44 -20.28
N PRO A 502 -13.84 41.37 -20.49
CA PRO A 502 -14.22 40.84 -21.82
C PRO A 502 -15.50 41.45 -22.44
N GLY A 503 -15.85 40.99 -23.66
CA GLY A 503 -17.07 41.32 -24.43
C GLY A 503 -17.96 40.10 -24.80
N PRO A 504 -19.13 40.29 -25.45
CA PRO A 504 -20.34 39.50 -25.15
C PRO A 504 -20.82 38.47 -26.21
N GLU A 505 -22.08 38.00 -26.07
CA GLU A 505 -22.58 36.64 -26.36
C GLU A 505 -23.55 36.45 -27.58
N ASN A 506 -23.98 35.18 -27.78
CA ASN A 506 -25.33 34.71 -28.23
C ASN A 506 -25.72 34.77 -29.74
N PRO A 507 -26.76 34.02 -30.23
CA PRO A 507 -27.04 32.57 -30.02
C PRO A 507 -27.57 31.81 -31.29
N SER A 508 -27.92 30.51 -31.14
CA SER A 508 -28.71 29.65 -32.09
C SER A 508 -30.23 29.99 -32.06
N PRO A 509 -31.17 29.53 -32.97
CA PRO A 509 -31.45 28.11 -33.35
C PRO A 509 -32.13 27.81 -34.74
N ALA A 510 -32.48 26.53 -35.02
CA ALA A 510 -33.80 26.00 -35.51
C ALA A 510 -33.82 24.88 -36.60
N ASP A 511 -34.76 23.93 -36.44
CA ASP A 511 -35.18 22.76 -37.27
C ASP A 511 -36.42 23.10 -38.18
N PRO A 512 -37.07 22.24 -39.05
CA PRO A 512 -37.23 20.75 -38.97
C PRO A 512 -37.45 19.87 -40.27
N ALA A 513 -37.45 18.53 -40.05
CA ALA A 513 -38.27 17.39 -40.59
C ALA A 513 -38.95 17.39 -42.02
N PRO A 514 -39.06 16.22 -42.72
CA PRO A 514 -40.20 15.29 -42.50
C PRO A 514 -39.91 13.75 -42.67
N VAL A 515 -40.97 12.93 -42.68
CA VAL A 515 -41.07 11.44 -42.51
C VAL A 515 -41.83 10.77 -43.71
N PRO A 516 -42.24 9.45 -43.74
CA PRO A 516 -41.81 8.19 -43.07
C PRO A 516 -41.70 6.94 -44.02
N LEU A 517 -41.31 5.77 -43.49
CA LEU A 517 -41.76 4.42 -43.94
C LEU A 517 -41.79 3.44 -42.73
N PRO A 518 -42.59 2.35 -42.72
CA PRO A 518 -42.89 1.57 -41.50
C PRO A 518 -42.09 0.26 -41.32
N THR A 519 -41.98 -0.24 -40.08
CA THR A 519 -42.06 -1.67 -39.67
C THR A 519 -42.03 -1.83 -38.14
N VAL A 520 -42.94 -2.67 -37.60
CA VAL A 520 -43.00 -3.32 -36.26
C VAL A 520 -42.34 -2.63 -35.05
N THR A 521 -43.18 -2.18 -34.10
CA THR A 521 -42.79 -1.84 -32.73
C THR A 521 -42.77 -3.08 -31.82
N VAL A 522 -41.70 -3.28 -31.05
CA VAL A 522 -41.69 -4.16 -29.86
C VAL A 522 -41.70 -3.28 -28.62
N THR A 523 -42.78 -3.31 -27.84
CA THR A 523 -42.88 -2.52 -26.60
C THR A 523 -42.14 -3.21 -25.47
N VAL A 524 -40.83 -2.93 -25.34
CA VAL A 524 -40.10 -3.21 -24.09
C VAL A 524 -40.36 -2.06 -23.13
N THR A 525 -41.14 -2.30 -22.08
CA THR A 525 -41.33 -1.34 -20.98
C THR A 525 -40.07 -1.28 -20.13
N VAL A 526 -39.06 -0.53 -20.58
CA VAL A 526 -37.94 -0.15 -19.74
C VAL A 526 -38.45 0.87 -18.72
N THR A 527 -38.77 0.40 -17.52
CA THR A 527 -38.94 1.27 -16.36
C THR A 527 -37.58 1.87 -16.03
N ALA A 528 -37.29 3.03 -16.62
CA ALA A 528 -36.14 3.83 -16.24
C ALA A 528 -36.37 4.39 -14.83
N THR A 529 -36.03 3.60 -13.81
CA THR A 529 -35.65 4.15 -12.50
C THR A 529 -34.60 5.22 -12.81
N PRO A 530 -34.82 6.49 -12.44
CA PRO A 530 -33.90 7.55 -12.81
C PRO A 530 -32.54 7.24 -12.19
N THR A 531 -31.56 6.94 -13.03
CA THR A 531 -30.16 6.90 -12.63
C THR A 531 -29.88 8.23 -11.93
N ALA A 532 -29.57 8.17 -10.64
CA ALA A 532 -29.04 9.34 -9.95
C ALA A 532 -27.78 9.75 -10.73
N ALA A 533 -27.85 10.90 -11.41
CA ALA A 533 -26.80 11.32 -12.31
C ALA A 533 -25.46 11.25 -11.57
N ALA A 534 -24.49 10.53 -12.15
CA ALA A 534 -23.18 10.37 -11.54
C ALA A 534 -22.68 11.75 -11.12
N ALA A 535 -22.51 11.96 -9.81
CA ALA A 535 -22.28 13.28 -9.29
C ALA A 535 -20.99 13.82 -9.91
N ALA A 536 -21.10 14.92 -10.66
CA ALA A 536 -19.93 15.59 -11.21
C ALA A 536 -18.91 15.79 -10.09
N PRO A 537 -17.61 15.54 -10.34
CA PRO A 537 -16.60 15.45 -9.28
C PRO A 537 -16.73 16.66 -8.37
N VAL A 538 -16.99 16.41 -7.08
CA VAL A 538 -17.41 17.46 -6.14
C VAL A 538 -16.23 18.38 -5.86
N VAL A 539 -16.09 19.39 -6.72
CA VAL A 539 -15.04 20.40 -6.66
C VAL A 539 -15.10 21.04 -5.28
N CYS A 540 -14.07 20.79 -4.47
CA CYS A 540 -14.08 21.19 -3.09
C CYS A 540 -13.82 22.69 -2.95
N THR A 541 -14.89 23.47 -3.00
CA THR A 541 -14.87 24.90 -2.80
C THR A 541 -14.84 25.26 -1.31
N ARG A 542 -14.07 26.29 -0.98
CA ARG A 542 -14.07 26.92 0.34
C ARG A 542 -15.47 27.44 0.68
N GLY A 543 -15.90 27.27 1.93
CA GLY A 543 -17.18 27.78 2.42
C GLY A 543 -17.24 29.31 2.47
N THR A 544 -18.43 29.84 2.76
CA THR A 544 -18.72 31.29 2.82
C THR A 544 -19.19 31.75 4.21
N ALA A 545 -18.99 30.93 5.25
CA ALA A 545 -19.43 31.23 6.60
C ALA A 545 -18.63 32.39 7.22
N LYS A 546 -19.29 33.21 8.05
CA LYS A 546 -18.70 34.44 8.63
C LYS A 546 -18.44 34.36 10.14
N ARG A 547 -18.58 33.17 10.73
CA ARG A 547 -18.43 32.94 12.17
C ARG A 547 -17.51 31.75 12.40
N THR A 548 -16.52 31.93 13.27
CA THR A 548 -15.62 30.85 13.68
C THR A 548 -16.28 29.90 14.68
N LEU A 549 -15.90 28.62 14.60
CA LEU A 549 -16.19 27.60 15.60
C LEU A 549 -14.93 27.30 16.42
N THR A 550 -15.08 27.10 17.72
CA THR A 550 -13.98 26.64 18.59
C THR A 550 -13.63 25.17 18.31
N ALA A 551 -12.46 24.69 18.76
CA ALA A 551 -12.07 23.28 18.60
C ALA A 551 -13.10 22.30 19.19
N ALA A 552 -13.76 22.67 20.29
CA ALA A 552 -14.83 21.87 20.89
C ALA A 552 -16.12 21.85 20.04
N GLN A 553 -16.40 22.92 19.29
CA GLN A 553 -17.54 22.96 18.35
C GLN A 553 -17.20 22.21 17.05
N TRP A 554 -15.99 22.35 16.51
CA TRP A 554 -15.54 21.51 15.39
C TRP A 554 -15.54 20.01 15.73
N ALA A 555 -15.20 19.65 16.97
CA ALA A 555 -15.35 18.27 17.44
C ALA A 555 -16.83 17.83 17.54
N ALA A 556 -17.78 18.74 17.78
CA ALA A 556 -19.21 18.43 17.74
C ALA A 556 -19.68 18.22 16.29
N GLU A 557 -19.29 19.09 15.35
CA GLU A 557 -19.58 18.91 13.91
C GLU A 557 -19.04 17.57 13.39
N LEU A 558 -17.80 17.22 13.75
CA LEU A 558 -17.13 15.98 13.34
C LEU A 558 -17.57 14.75 14.14
N THR A 559 -18.59 14.85 14.99
CA THR A 559 -19.25 13.69 15.60
C THR A 559 -20.35 13.19 14.69
N ARG A 560 -20.16 12.03 14.05
CA ARG A 560 -21.12 11.39 13.11
C ARG A 560 -22.58 11.55 13.56
N GLY A 561 -23.39 12.14 12.69
CA GLY A 561 -24.83 12.31 12.90
C GLY A 561 -25.22 13.27 14.04
N ARG A 562 -24.32 14.15 14.50
CA ARG A 562 -24.59 15.16 15.55
C ARG A 562 -24.14 16.59 15.22
N GLY A 563 -23.49 16.81 14.08
CA GLY A 563 -23.19 18.14 13.54
C GLY A 563 -24.36 18.74 12.75
N ASP A 564 -24.31 20.05 12.55
CA ASP A 564 -25.19 20.78 11.60
C ASP A 564 -24.61 20.71 10.16
N LEU A 565 -23.31 20.43 10.01
CA LEU A 565 -22.62 20.27 8.73
C LEU A 565 -22.61 18.80 8.24
N PRO A 566 -22.96 18.51 6.96
CA PRO A 566 -22.88 17.15 6.42
C PRO A 566 -21.47 16.56 6.38
N ASP A 567 -21.32 15.27 6.65
CA ASP A 567 -20.05 14.50 6.57
C ASP A 567 -19.30 14.75 5.24
N GLY A 568 -20.00 14.86 4.11
CA GLY A 568 -19.41 15.17 2.81
C GLY A 568 -18.77 16.57 2.72
N THR A 569 -19.40 17.57 3.34
CA THR A 569 -18.86 18.94 3.47
C THR A 569 -17.67 18.96 4.43
N LEU A 570 -17.74 18.23 5.54
CA LEU A 570 -16.66 18.12 6.52
C LEU A 570 -15.42 17.41 5.94
N GLY A 571 -15.61 16.31 5.21
CA GLY A 571 -14.52 15.64 4.49
C GLY A 571 -13.93 16.51 3.38
N CYS A 572 -14.77 17.33 2.73
CA CYS A 572 -14.33 18.31 1.75
C CYS A 572 -13.49 19.45 2.36
N TYR A 573 -13.85 19.93 3.56
CA TYR A 573 -13.01 20.86 4.32
C TYR A 573 -11.69 20.22 4.77
N LEU A 574 -11.67 18.95 5.19
CA LEU A 574 -10.42 18.26 5.51
C LEU A 574 -9.50 18.09 4.29
N ARG A 575 -10.04 17.79 3.10
CA ARG A 575 -9.27 17.80 1.84
C ARG A 575 -8.68 19.18 1.53
N LEU A 576 -9.46 20.25 1.72
CA LEU A 576 -8.96 21.63 1.56
C LEU A 576 -7.85 21.96 2.55
N VAL A 577 -7.99 21.59 3.83
CA VAL A 577 -6.94 21.77 4.85
C VAL A 577 -5.68 21.01 4.47
N GLY A 578 -5.79 19.76 4.01
CA GLY A 578 -4.66 18.95 3.55
C GLY A 578 -3.92 19.55 2.35
N LYS A 579 -4.65 20.08 1.34
CA LYS A 579 -4.01 20.72 0.18
C LYS A 579 -3.44 22.12 0.47
N ALA A 580 -3.98 22.82 1.47
CA ALA A 580 -3.51 24.15 1.86
C ALA A 580 -2.33 24.13 2.86
N SER A 581 -2.24 23.15 3.76
CA SER A 581 -1.30 23.16 4.89
C SER A 581 -0.29 22.01 4.84
N ALA A 582 0.88 22.26 4.24
CA ALA A 582 1.95 21.26 4.08
C ALA A 582 2.41 20.63 5.41
N VAL A 583 2.48 21.42 6.48
CA VAL A 583 2.96 20.94 7.80
C VAL A 583 1.88 20.13 8.54
N PHE A 584 0.60 20.34 8.25
CA PHE A 584 -0.49 19.67 8.99
C PHE A 584 -0.82 18.26 8.46
N SER A 585 -0.65 18.03 7.15
CA SER A 585 -0.75 16.71 6.53
C SER A 585 0.26 15.72 7.14
N GLU A 586 1.52 16.13 7.21
CA GLU A 586 2.65 15.31 7.67
C GLU A 586 2.60 15.08 9.19
N THR A 587 2.45 16.15 9.97
CA THR A 587 2.75 16.14 11.41
C THR A 587 1.60 15.63 12.29
N VAL A 588 0.35 15.68 11.79
CA VAL A 588 -0.86 15.51 12.61
C VAL A 588 -1.90 14.54 12.01
N ARG A 589 -1.75 14.12 10.75
CA ARG A 589 -2.54 13.06 10.07
C ARG A 589 -4.07 13.16 10.26
N ALA A 590 -4.64 14.36 10.18
CA ALA A 590 -6.08 14.60 10.34
C ALA A 590 -6.93 14.38 9.07
N SER A 591 -6.56 13.41 8.22
CA SER A 591 -7.14 13.22 6.87
C SER A 591 -8.61 12.76 6.87
N THR A 592 -9.05 12.06 7.91
CA THR A 592 -10.44 11.57 8.07
C THR A 592 -11.20 12.32 9.17
N LEU A 593 -12.54 12.26 9.13
CA LEU A 593 -13.41 12.82 10.17
C LEU A 593 -13.05 12.30 11.57
N GLY A 594 -12.76 11.00 11.70
CA GLY A 594 -12.41 10.35 12.97
C GLY A 594 -11.02 10.75 13.48
N THR A 595 -10.02 10.89 12.60
CA THR A 595 -8.71 11.44 12.98
C THR A 595 -8.82 12.90 13.40
N ALA A 596 -9.55 13.72 12.64
CA ALA A 596 -9.77 15.14 12.94
C ALA A 596 -10.47 15.33 14.30
N TYR A 597 -11.49 14.53 14.60
CA TYR A 597 -12.14 14.50 15.92
C TYR A 597 -11.15 14.23 17.05
N ARG A 598 -10.29 13.21 16.92
CA ARG A 598 -9.28 12.85 17.94
C ARG A 598 -8.25 13.96 18.17
N VAL A 599 -7.87 14.68 17.10
CA VAL A 599 -6.95 15.83 17.18
C VAL A 599 -7.60 17.04 17.85
N LEU A 600 -8.87 17.34 17.53
CA LEU A 600 -9.62 18.43 18.16
C LEU A 600 -9.93 18.13 19.64
N LYS A 601 -10.15 16.86 20.00
CA LYS A 601 -10.52 16.41 21.34
C LYS A 601 -9.53 15.33 21.86
N PRO A 602 -8.28 15.71 22.17
CA PRO A 602 -7.25 14.76 22.54
C PRO A 602 -7.47 14.18 23.95
N ALA A 603 -7.24 12.88 24.12
CA ALA A 603 -7.45 12.16 25.38
C ALA A 603 -6.55 12.64 26.54
N LYS A 604 -5.37 13.19 26.23
CA LYS A 604 -4.45 13.83 27.19
C LYS A 604 -4.15 15.26 26.71
N ARG A 605 -4.46 16.28 27.51
CA ARG A 605 -4.24 17.70 27.16
C ARG A 605 -2.79 18.13 27.37
N THR A 606 -1.86 17.51 26.64
CA THR A 606 -0.45 17.92 26.61
C THR A 606 -0.30 19.26 25.88
N LYS A 607 0.84 19.96 26.08
CA LYS A 607 1.10 21.23 25.36
C LYS A 607 1.04 21.07 23.84
N ARG A 608 1.59 19.98 23.28
CA ARG A 608 1.51 19.66 21.85
C ARG A 608 0.06 19.41 21.41
N ALA A 609 -0.65 18.51 22.08
CA ALA A 609 -2.04 18.20 21.72
C ALA A 609 -3.02 19.39 21.85
N VAL A 610 -2.75 20.35 22.76
CA VAL A 610 -3.51 21.62 22.84
C VAL A 610 -3.20 22.53 21.64
N LEU A 611 -1.95 22.57 21.17
CA LEU A 611 -1.60 23.31 19.95
C LEU A 611 -2.25 22.66 18.72
N ASP A 612 -2.09 21.35 18.53
CA ASP A 612 -2.60 20.60 17.37
C ASP A 612 -4.14 20.73 17.23
N SER A 613 -4.86 20.69 18.37
CA SER A 613 -6.31 20.91 18.48
C SER A 613 -6.73 22.31 18.00
N GLU A 614 -6.06 23.38 18.46
CA GLU A 614 -6.39 24.76 18.11
C GLU A 614 -5.93 25.10 16.67
N LEU A 615 -4.84 24.49 16.19
CA LEU A 615 -4.38 24.57 14.80
C LEU A 615 -5.41 23.96 13.83
N LEU A 616 -5.90 22.74 14.10
CA LEU A 616 -6.92 22.13 13.24
C LEU A 616 -8.21 22.94 13.22
N ALA A 617 -8.61 23.51 14.36
CA ALA A 617 -9.74 24.43 14.42
C ALA A 617 -9.50 25.70 13.58
N ALA A 618 -8.29 26.26 13.57
CA ALA A 618 -7.95 27.41 12.72
C ALA A 618 -8.09 27.07 11.22
N TRP A 619 -7.55 25.92 10.80
CA TRP A 619 -7.59 25.47 9.41
C TRP A 619 -8.99 25.08 8.93
N LEU A 620 -9.79 24.41 9.78
CA LEU A 620 -11.21 24.15 9.47
C LEU A 620 -12.02 25.45 9.37
N ASN A 621 -11.75 26.44 10.23
CA ASN A 621 -12.36 27.77 10.11
C ASN A 621 -11.96 28.49 8.81
N TRP A 622 -10.74 28.30 8.32
CA TRP A 622 -10.36 28.78 6.99
C TRP A 622 -11.14 28.07 5.88
N ALA A 623 -11.18 26.73 5.87
CA ALA A 623 -11.90 25.95 4.86
C ALA A 623 -13.43 26.24 4.86
N HIS A 624 -14.00 26.58 6.02
CA HIS A 624 -15.39 27.01 6.19
C HIS A 624 -15.68 28.44 5.70
N GLY A 625 -14.64 29.25 5.44
CA GLY A 625 -14.73 30.64 4.97
C GLY A 625 -14.60 31.71 6.05
N ALA A 626 -14.51 31.34 7.34
CA ALA A 626 -14.65 32.26 8.46
C ALA A 626 -13.34 32.96 8.90
N VAL A 627 -12.20 32.54 8.35
CA VAL A 627 -10.85 33.06 8.65
C VAL A 627 -10.03 33.08 7.36
N ASP A 628 -9.31 34.17 7.06
CA ASP A 628 -8.52 34.29 5.83
C ASP A 628 -7.02 34.03 6.00
N LEU A 629 -6.33 33.74 4.88
CA LEU A 629 -4.88 33.47 4.79
C LEU A 629 -4.00 34.74 4.90
N GLY A 630 -4.53 35.84 5.45
CA GLY A 630 -3.81 37.12 5.50
C GLY A 630 -2.49 37.00 6.29
N ALA A 631 -1.36 37.12 5.59
CA ALA A 631 -0.01 36.79 6.07
C ALA A 631 0.57 37.72 7.17
N GLY A 632 -0.26 38.58 7.76
CA GLY A 632 0.11 39.41 8.92
C GLY A 632 -0.24 38.72 10.24
N ALA A 633 0.77 38.36 11.03
CA ALA A 633 0.64 37.64 12.31
C ALA A 633 -0.05 38.44 13.46
N GLY A 634 -0.64 39.60 13.16
CA GLY A 634 -1.40 40.43 14.11
C GLY A 634 -2.89 40.56 13.83
N GLY A 635 -3.41 40.01 12.73
CA GLY A 635 -4.83 40.09 12.37
C GLY A 635 -5.67 39.07 13.13
N THR A 636 -6.56 39.51 14.03
CA THR A 636 -7.40 38.59 14.85
C THR A 636 -8.37 37.71 14.07
N GLY A 637 -8.62 38.02 12.79
CA GLY A 637 -9.42 37.22 11.85
C GLY A 637 -8.61 36.45 10.79
N THR A 638 -7.29 36.30 10.95
CA THR A 638 -6.43 35.52 10.03
C THR A 638 -5.92 34.24 10.69
N VAL A 639 -5.54 33.25 9.87
CA VAL A 639 -4.95 31.98 10.35
C VAL A 639 -3.74 32.28 11.24
N GLY A 640 -2.88 33.22 10.85
CA GLY A 640 -1.72 33.66 11.65
C GLY A 640 -2.08 34.25 13.02
N GLY A 641 -3.17 35.01 13.13
CA GLY A 641 -3.65 35.53 14.42
C GLY A 641 -4.23 34.45 15.35
N VAL A 642 -4.85 33.42 14.77
CA VAL A 642 -5.31 32.24 15.53
C VAL A 642 -4.10 31.40 15.99
N LEU A 643 -3.08 31.21 15.15
CA LEU A 643 -1.81 30.57 15.52
C LEU A 643 -1.14 31.26 16.72
N ALA A 644 -1.00 32.59 16.68
CA ALA A 644 -0.42 33.36 17.78
C ALA A 644 -1.26 33.25 19.08
N THR A 645 -2.58 33.09 18.95
CA THR A 645 -3.49 32.86 20.08
C THR A 645 -3.37 31.45 20.67
N ALA A 646 -3.25 30.43 19.81
CA ALA A 646 -3.04 29.04 20.21
C ALA A 646 -1.70 28.86 20.94
N GLU A 647 -0.63 29.47 20.41
CA GLU A 647 0.70 29.42 21.02
C GLU A 647 0.73 30.08 22.41
N LYS A 648 0.07 31.23 22.56
CA LYS A 648 -0.07 31.90 23.86
C LYS A 648 -0.83 31.05 24.90
N ARG A 649 -1.74 30.17 24.46
CA ARG A 649 -2.42 29.17 25.31
C ARG A 649 -1.48 28.00 25.63
N ARG A 650 -0.74 27.47 24.65
CA ARG A 650 0.29 26.42 24.83
C ARG A 650 1.34 26.80 25.87
N LEU A 651 1.78 28.05 25.82
CA LEU A 651 2.77 28.66 26.72
C LEU A 651 2.16 29.17 28.05
N ALA A 652 0.90 28.86 28.34
CA ALA A 652 0.21 29.17 29.60
C ALA A 652 0.29 30.65 30.03
N GLY A 653 0.24 31.58 29.06
CA GLY A 653 0.20 33.02 29.32
C GLY A 653 1.55 33.74 29.34
N ALA A 654 2.68 33.05 29.11
CA ALA A 654 3.96 33.71 28.85
C ALA A 654 3.90 34.61 27.60
N SER A 655 4.82 35.58 27.51
CA SER A 655 4.94 36.45 26.33
C SER A 655 5.57 35.69 25.16
N PRO A 656 5.05 35.77 23.92
CA PRO A 656 5.48 34.93 22.79
C PRO A 656 6.83 35.33 22.16
N GLY A 657 7.63 36.16 22.85
CA GLY A 657 8.94 36.62 22.37
C GLY A 657 9.92 35.44 22.24
N GLY A 658 10.19 35.04 21.00
CA GLY A 658 11.07 33.92 20.65
C GLY A 658 10.39 32.77 19.89
N SER A 659 9.06 32.59 19.99
CA SER A 659 8.37 31.43 19.38
C SER A 659 7.57 31.75 18.10
N VAL A 660 7.80 32.91 17.48
CA VAL A 660 7.10 33.31 16.25
C VAL A 660 7.76 32.72 14.98
N SER A 661 9.07 32.46 14.99
CA SER A 661 9.78 31.80 13.89
C SER A 661 9.31 30.35 13.71
N ALA A 662 9.18 29.59 14.80
CA ALA A 662 8.65 28.23 14.80
C ALA A 662 7.21 28.13 14.23
N LEU A 663 6.41 29.19 14.38
CA LEU A 663 5.06 29.28 13.80
C LEU A 663 5.05 29.56 12.29
N ARG A 664 6.14 30.07 11.68
CA ARG A 664 6.21 30.27 10.20
C ARG A 664 5.95 28.96 9.46
N LYS A 665 6.47 27.83 9.95
CA LYS A 665 6.23 26.49 9.39
C LYS A 665 4.72 26.19 9.28
N TYR A 666 3.96 26.40 10.36
CA TYR A 666 2.50 26.20 10.40
C TYR A 666 1.69 27.27 9.66
N ALA A 667 2.29 28.41 9.30
CA ALA A 667 1.63 29.51 8.61
C ALA A 667 1.76 29.48 7.08
N ASN A 668 2.61 28.60 6.53
CA ASN A 668 2.82 28.45 5.09
C ASN A 668 1.63 27.77 4.40
N ALA A 669 0.63 28.58 4.05
CA ALA A 669 -0.52 28.18 3.26
C ALA A 669 -0.17 28.16 1.76
N ARG A 670 -0.35 27.01 1.08
CA ARG A 670 -0.38 26.97 -0.38
C ARG A 670 -1.63 27.71 -0.86
N ARG A 671 -1.50 28.63 -1.83
CA ARG A 671 -2.65 29.30 -2.46
C ARG A 671 -3.34 28.33 -3.42
N THR A 672 -4.31 27.57 -2.90
CA THR A 672 -5.27 26.84 -3.74
C THR A 672 -6.17 27.84 -4.46
N ALA A 673 -6.21 27.76 -5.79
CA ALA A 673 -7.14 28.53 -6.65
C ALA A 673 -8.57 27.96 -6.58
#